data_AF-A0A6S7GYF7-F1
#
_entry.id   AF-A0A6S7GYF7-F1
#
_cell.length_a   1.000
_cell.length_b   1.000
_cell.length_c   1.000
_cell.angle_alpha   90.00
_cell.angle_beta   90.00
_cell.angle_gamma   90.00
#
_symmetry.space_group_name_H-M   'P 1'
#
loop_
_entity.id
_entity.type
_entity.pdbx_description
1 polymer ?
#
loop_
_entity_poly.entity_id
_entity_poly.type
_entity_poly.pdbx_seq_one_letter_code
_entity_poly.pdbx_strand_id
1 'polypeptide(L)'
;MAEREAGETARTDSLDDEALSTGKNETKKSLHINVSEKHGNWLTVGELIRSIQKPISIYVDQIVKAFHEKMCKELLPVGKCSSPDDCKTNPNDLCTSCKSWFKKLKKSHENGNNTSWYKNCKSAEWSEDHWEVAKFFMPALGSNLSSAKDAESTDLSSLLNVLEWMKDVAFLGKVRVSVDLVRKLRSQVRNTWAHAPQQELSDDEKSEGFSISTDFLEDLEKVFSHAKNAQCLEHLEHLETSGVTNVVESELQSLLLQRHLLDDIKEEITTMKVERSSDKSVIEEHEQKLVKLKCALSECSQRMTDFETFKENINKQFDNFAEEWKSFRAIPEDIHQIRNSIGQIRDDLAKMNERQKDEREPTSCLPDKLPMFTARKAKIQKVITFLKDEAKAVVSLHGGPGVGKTAIAIEVSHKLSEDHNIPVIFSQLTTATTVDEMVLRLCRDVGVYHEDDPKSSLILWLKNVKSKVIFVMDDIDDLLDNKTSFYDFIRLLRKNSNQHCHIVTTSRTSYEIPELLTDEVQVGEMDEEACMELLKKQCPDQEDEFLRRLAEFCGKIPLAMCIAGSQVDDFENSDELLQHLQNQPMKTLECPKSDQYVDRAINMSYEKCSSEEKETLCRLAVFEGNFSEEAARVVIEKENLDTKSVVKKLVRRSLIKQPTKHRYSIHLLIKHFLEHQQESENETAEKARAQMMRAKVLMVKYYLELGHDLTMKSYSKDGYKANREALKQETDNIQNVLKICCQQKDPKTSDISDCLAHSKVYTTSARFFSLFVRTIIPGSIVDEFLQRCANLAEERKQHAIKINFDCLVADQKRNKSIGKSDECFHSKMEEIKREFDTHYEDLKEDKSLCAHYYYQYGRYLSRKSESEKDEKRLDLQVQARDQLEKSLKLRRTLTDTSVGIADTVFSLLHLGNICKIINATEIHLHKPIWLSRAQDYYEEAIQLSKEHFGEHELTSACYKSLGDLFLSRIKDPKMAEKSYTIAKEMRENLGLDASERHVRLLNNLGKSLMMINRPNQAIEVLQNARDMAEKLADSDDPNETKAKVYTSLVFAHEKVRNYSDALNYARKALEFSQIEKCIKKYEYQKLQKILLMSKPDERTDR
;
A
#
# COMPACT_ATOMS: atom_id res chain seq x y z
N MET A 1 -58.19 27.82 21.02
CA MET A 1 -58.60 27.51 19.62
C MET A 1 -57.34 27.48 18.78
N ALA A 2 -57.37 26.68 17.73
CA ALA A 2 -56.24 26.17 16.97
C ALA A 2 -55.28 27.21 16.36
N GLU A 3 -54.07 26.70 16.10
CA GLU A 3 -53.10 27.05 15.04
C GLU A 3 -52.13 28.23 15.18
N ARG A 4 -50.85 27.80 15.26
CA ARG A 4 -49.67 28.16 14.44
C ARG A 4 -48.88 29.45 14.70
N GLU A 5 -47.57 29.19 14.64
CA GLU A 5 -46.41 30.05 14.38
C GLU A 5 -45.66 30.70 15.55
N ALA A 6 -44.35 30.38 15.51
CA ALA A 6 -43.20 30.88 16.26
C ALA A 6 -43.03 32.40 16.07
N GLY A 7 -42.34 33.14 16.92
CA GLY A 7 -41.33 32.77 17.90
C GLY A 7 -40.07 33.58 17.61
N GLU A 8 -39.87 34.67 18.33
CA GLU A 8 -38.58 35.34 18.50
C GLU A 8 -38.66 36.23 19.75
N THR A 9 -37.79 35.98 20.72
CA THR A 9 -37.53 36.88 21.85
C THR A 9 -36.07 37.27 21.81
N ALA A 10 -35.83 38.57 21.88
CA ALA A 10 -34.53 39.18 21.96
C ALA A 10 -34.49 40.07 23.21
N ARG A 11 -33.36 39.97 23.94
CA ARG A 11 -32.69 41.03 24.72
C ARG A 11 -33.42 41.53 25.99
N THR A 12 -32.79 41.97 27.06
CA THR A 12 -31.40 42.12 27.57
C THR A 12 -31.52 42.54 29.03
N ASP A 13 -30.37 42.68 29.72
CA ASP A 13 -30.11 43.48 30.94
C ASP A 13 -29.89 42.60 32.18
N SER A 14 -28.67 42.26 32.62
CA SER A 14 -27.42 43.00 32.94
C SER A 14 -27.31 43.38 34.42
N LEU A 15 -26.12 43.10 34.96
CA LEU A 15 -25.41 43.74 36.08
C LEU A 15 -25.45 43.05 37.47
N ASP A 16 -24.25 42.54 37.77
CA ASP A 16 -23.44 42.80 38.97
C ASP A 16 -23.23 41.70 40.01
N ASP A 17 -21.92 41.57 40.28
CA ASP A 17 -21.16 40.54 40.93
C ASP A 17 -21.17 40.59 42.46
N GLU A 18 -20.82 39.42 43.02
CA GLU A 18 -20.10 39.20 44.28
C GLU A 18 -20.78 39.54 45.63
N ALA A 19 -21.19 38.48 46.35
CA ALA A 19 -20.49 38.07 47.58
C ALA A 19 -21.11 36.82 48.27
N LEU A 20 -20.28 35.76 48.36
CA LEU A 20 -20.15 34.82 49.48
C LEU A 20 -21.35 33.95 49.92
N SER A 21 -21.47 32.76 49.31
CA SER A 21 -21.50 31.51 50.10
C SER A 21 -20.93 30.34 49.29
N THR A 22 -19.69 30.03 49.61
CA THR A 22 -18.86 28.95 49.07
C THR A 22 -19.42 27.56 49.38
N GLY A 23 -19.41 26.69 48.36
CA GLY A 23 -19.08 25.27 48.52
C GLY A 23 -20.24 24.31 48.77
N LYS A 24 -20.80 23.77 47.68
CA LYS A 24 -21.23 22.37 47.47
C LYS A 24 -22.27 22.36 46.35
N ASN A 25 -21.81 22.29 45.11
CA ASN A 25 -22.52 21.73 43.95
C ASN A 25 -21.60 21.84 42.72
N GLU A 26 -20.50 21.08 42.72
CA GLU A 26 -19.91 20.67 41.45
C GLU A 26 -20.68 19.44 40.96
N THR A 27 -21.32 19.66 39.82
CA THR A 27 -22.11 18.75 39.02
C THR A 27 -21.33 17.52 38.60
N LYS A 28 -21.97 16.34 38.70
CA LYS A 28 -21.59 15.08 38.05
C LYS A 28 -21.24 15.34 36.57
N LYS A 29 -19.94 15.39 36.24
CA LYS A 29 -19.46 15.19 34.86
C LYS A 29 -19.47 13.68 34.59
N SER A 30 -20.38 13.21 33.73
CA SER A 30 -20.31 11.85 33.18
C SER A 30 -19.02 11.71 32.37
N LEU A 31 -18.26 10.67 32.67
CA LEU A 31 -16.97 10.36 32.07
C LEU A 31 -17.19 9.52 30.81
N HIS A 32 -17.80 10.11 29.78
CA HIS A 32 -18.04 9.37 28.54
C HIS A 32 -16.72 9.11 27.82
N ILE A 33 -16.30 7.84 27.83
CA ILE A 33 -15.18 7.34 27.02
C ILE A 33 -15.74 7.08 25.62
N ASN A 34 -15.45 7.97 24.68
CA ASN A 34 -15.93 7.85 23.31
C ASN A 34 -15.12 6.79 22.55
N VAL A 35 -15.59 5.54 22.61
CA VAL A 35 -15.03 4.40 21.88
C VAL A 35 -15.97 4.04 20.73
N SER A 36 -15.44 3.73 19.54
CA SER A 36 -16.29 3.25 18.43
C SER A 36 -17.05 1.99 18.87
N GLU A 37 -18.30 1.83 18.43
CA GLU A 37 -19.15 0.70 18.82
C GLU A 37 -18.46 -0.65 18.55
N LYS A 38 -17.76 -0.77 17.42
CA LYS A 38 -17.01 -1.97 17.04
C LYS A 38 -15.76 -2.20 17.90
N HIS A 39 -15.05 -1.16 18.31
CA HIS A 39 -13.93 -1.30 19.26
C HIS A 39 -14.45 -1.62 20.68
N GLY A 40 -15.61 -1.06 21.06
CA GLY A 40 -16.33 -1.42 22.28
C GLY A 40 -16.73 -2.90 22.32
N ASN A 41 -17.16 -3.45 21.18
CA ASN A 41 -17.42 -4.88 21.03
C ASN A 41 -16.16 -5.73 21.17
N TRP A 42 -15.05 -5.31 20.57
CA TRP A 42 -13.76 -5.98 20.75
C TRP A 42 -13.30 -5.98 22.21
N LEU A 43 -13.40 -4.85 22.91
CA LEU A 43 -13.11 -4.78 24.35
C LEU A 43 -14.05 -5.68 25.16
N THR A 44 -15.32 -5.75 24.79
CA THR A 44 -16.33 -6.60 25.43
C THR A 44 -16.03 -8.09 25.30
N VAL A 45 -15.67 -8.54 24.09
CA VAL A 45 -15.26 -9.93 23.87
C VAL A 45 -13.91 -10.23 24.55
N GLY A 46 -13.01 -9.25 24.65
CA GLY A 46 -11.75 -9.38 25.38
C GLY A 46 -11.97 -9.62 26.89
N GLU A 47 -12.94 -8.92 27.49
CA GLU A 47 -13.31 -9.11 28.89
C GLU A 47 -14.04 -10.44 29.13
N LEU A 48 -14.86 -10.89 28.17
CA LEU A 48 -15.41 -12.24 28.15
C LEU A 48 -14.29 -13.28 28.17
N ILE A 49 -13.27 -13.16 27.30
CA ILE A 49 -12.12 -14.08 27.22
C ILE A 49 -11.37 -14.13 28.55
N ARG A 50 -11.17 -12.97 29.19
CA ARG A 50 -10.53 -12.86 30.50
C ARG A 50 -11.34 -13.56 31.59
N SER A 51 -12.66 -13.38 31.58
CA SER A 51 -13.58 -13.92 32.58
C SER A 51 -13.67 -15.45 32.53
N ILE A 52 -13.76 -16.03 31.33
CA ILE A 52 -13.86 -17.49 31.16
C ILE A 52 -12.54 -18.23 31.45
N GLN A 53 -11.39 -17.53 31.40
CA GLN A 53 -10.09 -18.14 31.66
C GLN A 53 -10.00 -18.74 33.07
N LYS A 54 -10.59 -18.09 34.08
CA LYS A 54 -10.48 -18.54 35.47
C LYS A 54 -11.22 -19.87 35.71
N PRO A 55 -12.51 -20.03 35.36
CA PRO A 55 -13.20 -21.33 35.39
C PRO A 55 -12.43 -22.45 34.67
N ILE A 56 -11.93 -22.16 33.46
CA ILE A 56 -11.20 -23.14 32.64
C ILE A 56 -9.88 -23.54 33.30
N SER A 57 -9.14 -22.58 33.88
CA SER A 57 -7.89 -22.88 34.58
C SER A 57 -8.08 -23.85 35.74
N ILE A 58 -9.14 -23.66 36.55
CA ILE A 58 -9.45 -24.52 37.70
C ILE A 58 -9.78 -25.93 37.21
N TYR A 59 -10.59 -26.04 36.16
CA TYR A 59 -10.98 -27.33 35.60
C TYR A 59 -9.77 -28.08 35.01
N VAL A 60 -8.95 -27.39 34.19
CA VAL A 60 -7.75 -27.97 33.59
C VAL A 60 -6.76 -28.42 34.67
N ASP A 61 -6.52 -27.60 35.70
CA ASP A 61 -5.65 -27.97 36.82
C ASP A 61 -6.12 -29.25 37.51
N GLN A 62 -7.42 -29.38 37.79
CA GLN A 62 -7.95 -30.60 38.42
C GLN A 62 -7.83 -31.84 37.53
N ILE A 63 -8.07 -31.71 36.22
CA ILE A 63 -7.92 -32.82 35.28
C ILE A 63 -6.47 -33.28 35.22
N VAL A 64 -5.55 -32.34 35.06
CA VAL A 64 -4.13 -32.65 34.92
C VAL A 64 -3.59 -33.23 36.22
N LYS A 65 -3.98 -32.70 37.40
CA LYS A 65 -3.65 -33.28 38.70
C LYS A 65 -4.14 -34.72 38.83
N ALA A 66 -5.41 -34.99 38.54
CA ALA A 66 -5.97 -36.34 38.64
C ALA A 66 -5.29 -37.31 37.66
N PHE A 67 -4.99 -36.86 36.43
CA PHE A 67 -4.26 -37.64 35.45
C PHE A 67 -2.83 -37.93 35.91
N HIS A 68 -2.13 -36.93 36.43
CA HIS A 68 -0.78 -37.04 36.98
C HIS A 68 -0.69 -38.01 38.16
N GLU A 69 -1.62 -37.94 39.11
CA GLU A 69 -1.69 -38.87 40.25
C GLU A 69 -1.84 -40.33 39.80
N LYS A 70 -2.67 -40.58 38.79
CA LYS A 70 -2.80 -41.93 38.20
C LYS A 70 -1.51 -42.36 37.53
N MET A 71 -0.87 -41.49 36.75
CA MET A 71 0.39 -41.80 36.09
C MET A 71 1.50 -42.09 37.09
N CYS A 72 1.59 -41.34 38.20
CA CYS A 72 2.52 -41.61 39.29
C CYS A 72 2.31 -43.00 39.90
N LYS A 73 1.05 -43.41 40.13
CA LYS A 73 0.72 -44.76 40.63
C LYS A 73 1.09 -45.87 39.64
N GLU A 74 0.86 -45.66 38.35
CA GLU A 74 1.20 -46.64 37.30
C GLU A 74 2.72 -46.77 37.05
N LEU A 75 3.46 -45.68 37.21
CA LEU A 75 4.89 -45.60 36.90
C LEU A 75 5.80 -45.67 38.15
N LEU A 76 5.22 -45.95 39.32
CA LEU A 76 5.91 -46.11 40.61
C LEU A 76 7.15 -47.01 40.56
N PRO A 77 7.17 -48.16 39.84
CA PRO A 77 8.33 -49.06 39.79
C PRO A 77 9.56 -48.50 39.05
N VAL A 78 9.39 -47.43 38.25
CA VAL A 78 10.45 -46.92 37.36
C VAL A 78 11.37 -45.88 38.04
N GLY A 79 10.99 -45.38 39.23
CA GLY A 79 11.77 -44.43 40.03
C GLY A 79 11.83 -43.00 39.45
N LYS A 80 12.51 -42.08 40.15
CA LYS A 80 12.73 -40.69 39.69
C LYS A 80 13.75 -40.62 38.53
N CYS A 81 13.84 -39.47 37.87
CA CYS A 81 14.84 -39.24 36.83
C CYS A 81 16.27 -39.43 37.37
N SER A 82 17.08 -40.25 36.70
CA SER A 82 18.46 -40.55 37.12
C SER A 82 19.49 -39.51 36.65
N SER A 83 19.12 -38.68 35.66
CA SER A 83 20.01 -37.70 35.02
C SER A 83 19.21 -36.45 34.59
N PRO A 84 18.86 -35.56 35.54
CA PRO A 84 17.98 -34.42 35.27
C PRO A 84 18.48 -33.45 34.21
N ASP A 85 19.80 -33.26 34.09
CA ASP A 85 20.39 -32.32 33.13
C ASP A 85 20.45 -32.88 31.70
N ASP A 86 20.60 -34.18 31.55
CA ASP A 86 20.69 -34.85 30.24
C ASP A 86 19.30 -35.09 29.63
N CYS A 87 18.26 -35.23 30.46
CA CYS A 87 16.89 -35.52 30.01
C CYS A 87 16.11 -34.30 29.49
N LYS A 88 16.76 -33.20 29.07
CA LYS A 88 16.06 -31.93 28.72
C LYS A 88 15.86 -31.69 27.22
N THR A 89 16.65 -32.34 26.35
CA THR A 89 16.87 -31.82 24.98
C THR A 89 16.28 -32.67 23.85
N ASN A 90 16.12 -33.98 24.03
CA ASN A 90 15.67 -34.88 22.95
C ASN A 90 14.96 -36.14 23.51
N PRO A 91 13.80 -36.55 22.95
CA PRO A 91 13.10 -37.77 23.36
C PRO A 91 13.91 -39.07 23.27
N ASN A 92 14.95 -39.10 22.42
CA ASN A 92 15.82 -40.26 22.26
C ASN A 92 16.86 -40.41 23.38
N ASP A 93 17.15 -39.32 24.09
CA ASP A 93 18.21 -39.21 25.10
C ASP A 93 17.63 -39.30 26.54
N LEU A 94 16.37 -39.71 26.65
CA LEU A 94 15.67 -39.86 27.94
C LEU A 94 16.17 -41.09 28.72
N CYS A 95 16.39 -40.90 30.03
CA CYS A 95 16.59 -42.01 30.96
C CYS A 95 15.36 -42.93 31.00
N THR A 96 15.52 -44.15 31.54
CA THR A 96 14.47 -45.18 31.59
C THR A 96 13.16 -44.70 32.22
N SER A 97 13.25 -43.85 33.27
CA SER A 97 12.08 -43.23 33.91
C SER A 97 11.37 -42.23 32.99
N CYS A 98 12.07 -41.19 32.51
CA CYS A 98 11.50 -40.17 31.63
C CYS A 98 10.99 -40.76 30.30
N LYS A 99 11.63 -41.81 29.78
CA LYS A 99 11.18 -42.53 28.57
C LYS A 99 9.84 -43.25 28.78
N SER A 100 9.62 -43.79 29.99
CA SER A 100 8.37 -44.44 30.35
C SER A 100 7.23 -43.43 30.48
N TRP A 101 7.51 -42.27 31.10
CA TRP A 101 6.61 -41.12 31.12
C TRP A 101 6.28 -40.61 29.72
N PHE A 102 7.30 -40.33 28.89
CA PHE A 102 7.11 -39.86 27.51
C PHE A 102 6.23 -40.80 26.68
N LYS A 103 6.41 -42.12 26.80
CA LYS A 103 5.60 -43.11 26.08
C LYS A 103 4.12 -43.07 26.50
N LYS A 104 3.85 -42.83 27.79
CA LYS A 104 2.48 -42.71 28.33
C LYS A 104 1.84 -41.38 27.93
N LEU A 105 2.54 -40.26 28.08
CA LEU A 105 2.07 -38.94 27.65
C LEU A 105 1.78 -38.91 26.15
N LYS A 106 2.70 -39.45 25.33
CA LYS A 106 2.51 -39.62 23.89
C LYS A 106 1.27 -40.44 23.54
N LYS A 107 0.97 -41.50 24.31
CA LYS A 107 -0.21 -42.35 24.07
C LYS A 107 -1.51 -41.63 24.43
N SER A 108 -1.48 -40.81 25.46
CA SER A 108 -2.60 -40.00 25.96
C SER A 108 -2.80 -38.68 25.23
N HIS A 109 -1.98 -38.37 24.23
CA HIS A 109 -2.08 -37.19 23.38
C HIS A 109 -2.72 -37.54 22.03
N GLU A 110 -3.71 -36.76 21.58
CA GLU A 110 -4.46 -36.99 20.34
C GLU A 110 -3.54 -37.05 19.10
N ASN A 111 -2.62 -36.08 18.97
CA ASN A 111 -1.60 -36.07 17.90
C ASN A 111 -0.17 -36.39 18.41
N GLY A 112 -0.01 -37.41 19.26
CA GLY A 112 1.29 -37.73 19.90
C GLY A 112 2.48 -38.04 18.98
N ASN A 113 2.31 -38.07 17.65
CA ASN A 113 3.41 -38.22 16.69
C ASN A 113 4.23 -36.94 16.50
N ASN A 114 3.69 -35.78 16.87
CA ASN A 114 4.43 -34.53 16.86
C ASN A 114 5.27 -34.42 18.14
N THR A 115 6.59 -34.61 18.00
CA THR A 115 7.53 -34.59 19.12
C THR A 115 7.96 -33.18 19.55
N SER A 116 7.46 -32.13 18.91
CA SER A 116 7.84 -30.75 19.22
C SER A 116 7.31 -30.24 20.57
N TRP A 117 6.15 -30.74 21.04
CA TRP A 117 5.52 -30.30 22.30
C TRP A 117 6.25 -30.77 23.55
N TYR A 118 7.05 -31.82 23.43
CA TYR A 118 8.01 -32.23 24.46
C TYR A 118 8.92 -31.08 24.91
N LYS A 119 9.25 -30.15 24.00
CA LYS A 119 10.16 -29.03 24.27
C LYS A 119 9.59 -27.98 25.23
N ASN A 120 8.28 -28.02 25.49
CA ASN A 120 7.63 -27.14 26.46
C ASN A 120 7.82 -27.63 27.91
N CYS A 121 8.24 -28.88 28.10
CA CYS A 121 8.26 -29.54 29.40
C CYS A 121 9.67 -29.82 29.85
N LYS A 122 9.86 -29.86 31.17
CA LYS A 122 11.04 -30.42 31.80
C LYS A 122 10.75 -31.86 32.19
N SER A 123 11.22 -32.80 31.37
CA SER A 123 10.89 -34.23 31.56
C SER A 123 11.38 -34.82 32.90
N ALA A 124 12.38 -34.19 33.53
CA ALA A 124 12.88 -34.57 34.84
C ALA A 124 11.89 -34.25 35.97
N GLU A 125 10.98 -33.29 35.77
CA GLU A 125 10.01 -32.81 36.76
C GLU A 125 8.64 -33.50 36.59
N TRP A 126 8.42 -34.32 35.56
CA TRP A 126 7.12 -34.97 35.31
C TRP A 126 6.62 -35.87 36.45
N SER A 127 7.49 -36.48 37.25
CA SER A 127 7.07 -37.30 38.40
C SER A 127 6.70 -36.46 39.62
N GLU A 128 6.99 -35.16 39.62
CA GLU A 128 6.88 -34.28 40.80
C GLU A 128 5.92 -33.11 40.56
N ASP A 129 5.82 -32.62 39.32
CA ASP A 129 4.99 -31.50 38.93
C ASP A 129 3.99 -31.91 37.84
N HIS A 130 2.69 -31.84 38.19
CA HIS A 130 1.60 -32.12 37.26
C HIS A 130 1.53 -31.08 36.14
N TRP A 131 1.97 -29.84 36.38
CA TRP A 131 1.90 -28.79 35.36
C TRP A 131 2.95 -28.97 34.26
N GLU A 132 4.11 -29.56 34.57
CA GLU A 132 5.07 -30.00 33.56
C GLU A 132 4.51 -31.12 32.67
N VAL A 133 3.51 -31.88 33.16
CA VAL A 133 2.71 -32.81 32.33
C VAL A 133 1.68 -32.05 31.48
N ALA A 134 1.04 -31.00 32.01
CA ALA A 134 0.10 -30.16 31.25
C ALA A 134 0.76 -29.51 30.03
N LYS A 135 1.99 -28.99 30.18
CA LYS A 135 2.80 -28.35 29.12
C LYS A 135 3.02 -29.25 27.90
N PHE A 136 2.91 -30.57 28.07
CA PHE A 136 3.06 -31.54 26.99
C PHE A 136 1.92 -31.50 25.98
N PHE A 137 0.74 -31.02 26.40
CA PHE A 137 -0.46 -30.88 25.58
C PHE A 137 -0.66 -29.44 25.07
N MET A 138 0.24 -28.52 25.43
CA MET A 138 0.21 -27.13 25.00
C MET A 138 0.93 -26.95 23.66
N PRO A 139 0.56 -25.93 22.86
CA PRO A 139 1.32 -25.55 21.66
C PRO A 139 2.72 -25.05 22.03
N ALA A 140 3.62 -24.91 21.06
CA ALA A 140 4.98 -24.44 21.34
C ALA A 140 4.96 -23.05 22.01
N LEU A 141 5.39 -22.98 23.29
CA LEU A 141 5.18 -21.78 24.13
C LEU A 141 6.17 -20.64 23.86
N GLY A 142 7.33 -20.90 23.23
CA GLY A 142 8.29 -19.85 22.85
C GLY A 142 8.71 -18.96 24.04
N SER A 143 8.55 -17.63 23.90
CA SER A 143 8.82 -16.64 24.96
C SER A 143 7.89 -16.75 26.17
N ASN A 144 6.68 -17.31 25.98
CA ASN A 144 5.66 -17.47 27.02
C ASN A 144 5.91 -18.70 27.91
N LEU A 145 7.00 -19.44 27.68
CA LEU A 145 7.42 -20.56 28.54
C LEU A 145 7.67 -20.11 29.99
N SER A 146 8.13 -18.87 30.16
CA SER A 146 8.40 -18.27 31.48
C SER A 146 7.13 -17.88 32.24
N SER A 147 6.01 -17.64 31.55
CA SER A 147 4.73 -17.22 32.14
C SER A 147 3.79 -18.40 32.44
N ALA A 148 3.87 -19.51 31.71
CA ALA A 148 3.06 -20.70 31.94
C ALA A 148 3.58 -21.56 33.12
N LYS A 149 3.58 -21.03 34.34
CA LYS A 149 4.10 -21.74 35.53
C LYS A 149 3.08 -22.66 36.18
N ASP A 150 1.81 -22.26 36.14
CA ASP A 150 0.66 -22.98 36.69
C ASP A 150 -0.60 -22.67 35.86
N ALA A 151 -1.73 -23.27 36.21
CA ALA A 151 -2.99 -23.07 35.50
C ALA A 151 -3.47 -21.64 35.47
N GLU A 152 -3.24 -20.89 36.55
CA GLU A 152 -3.76 -19.53 36.71
C GLU A 152 -2.97 -18.52 35.86
N SER A 153 -1.66 -18.72 35.74
CA SER A 153 -0.74 -17.89 34.96
C SER A 153 -0.67 -18.27 33.47
N THR A 154 -1.30 -19.39 33.08
CA THR A 154 -1.31 -19.88 31.70
C THR A 154 -2.43 -19.23 30.89
N ASP A 155 -2.11 -18.77 29.67
CA ASP A 155 -3.07 -18.13 28.79
C ASP A 155 -4.20 -19.07 28.32
N LEU A 156 -5.37 -18.50 28.00
CA LEU A 156 -6.56 -19.26 27.61
C LEU A 156 -6.30 -20.24 26.45
N SER A 157 -5.48 -19.87 25.45
CA SER A 157 -5.22 -20.76 24.31
C SER A 157 -4.40 -21.98 24.69
N SER A 158 -3.43 -21.82 25.58
CA SER A 158 -2.68 -22.95 26.11
C SER A 158 -3.59 -23.89 26.91
N LEU A 159 -4.50 -23.34 27.74
CA LEU A 159 -5.48 -24.14 28.49
C LEU A 159 -6.47 -24.90 27.59
N LEU A 160 -7.00 -24.25 26.55
CA LEU A 160 -7.92 -24.90 25.59
C LEU A 160 -7.23 -26.01 24.78
N ASN A 161 -5.95 -25.83 24.46
CA ASN A 161 -5.16 -26.88 23.80
C ASN A 161 -4.95 -28.10 24.71
N VAL A 162 -4.74 -27.90 26.02
CA VAL A 162 -4.68 -29.03 26.97
C VAL A 162 -5.98 -29.84 26.91
N LEU A 163 -7.13 -29.17 26.94
CA LEU A 163 -8.42 -29.85 26.80
C LEU A 163 -8.51 -30.57 25.46
N GLU A 164 -8.28 -29.90 24.33
CA GLU A 164 -8.45 -30.51 23.01
C GLU A 164 -7.52 -31.72 22.78
N TRP A 165 -6.26 -31.62 23.19
CA TRP A 165 -5.24 -32.59 22.83
C TRP A 165 -5.09 -33.77 23.79
N MET A 166 -5.66 -33.69 24.99
CA MET A 166 -5.76 -34.85 25.89
C MET A 166 -6.85 -35.82 25.41
N LYS A 167 -6.51 -37.10 25.25
CA LYS A 167 -7.48 -38.17 24.91
C LYS A 167 -8.46 -38.42 26.04
N ASP A 168 -9.64 -38.93 25.71
CA ASP A 168 -10.70 -39.28 26.69
C ASP A 168 -10.22 -40.22 27.81
N VAL A 169 -9.29 -41.12 27.50
CA VAL A 169 -8.68 -42.04 28.49
C VAL A 169 -7.94 -41.29 29.62
N ALA A 170 -7.47 -40.07 29.37
CA ALA A 170 -6.82 -39.21 30.35
C ALA A 170 -7.81 -38.56 31.34
N PHE A 171 -9.11 -38.51 31.02
CA PHE A 171 -10.18 -38.01 31.88
C PHE A 171 -10.71 -39.08 32.85
N LEU A 172 -10.08 -40.25 32.89
CA LEU A 172 -10.35 -41.32 33.86
C LEU A 172 -11.80 -41.86 33.83
N GLY A 173 -12.45 -41.81 32.67
CA GLY A 173 -13.84 -42.24 32.49
C GLY A 173 -14.88 -41.22 32.96
N LYS A 174 -14.46 -39.99 33.34
CA LYS A 174 -15.36 -38.87 33.59
C LYS A 174 -15.79 -38.24 32.26
N VAL A 175 -17.04 -37.77 32.21
CA VAL A 175 -17.54 -36.97 31.08
C VAL A 175 -16.75 -35.66 31.06
N ARG A 176 -16.24 -35.27 29.88
CA ARG A 176 -15.48 -34.04 29.67
C ARG A 176 -16.32 -33.03 28.90
N VAL A 177 -15.92 -31.76 28.96
CA VAL A 177 -16.49 -30.72 28.11
C VAL A 177 -16.32 -31.09 26.63
N SER A 178 -17.36 -30.83 25.85
CA SER A 178 -17.41 -31.08 24.41
C SER A 178 -16.18 -30.51 23.70
N VAL A 179 -15.48 -31.38 22.99
CA VAL A 179 -14.29 -31.00 22.20
C VAL A 179 -14.68 -30.00 21.10
N ASP A 180 -15.90 -30.09 20.58
CA ASP A 180 -16.38 -29.15 19.57
C ASP A 180 -16.61 -27.76 20.15
N LEU A 181 -17.10 -27.66 21.40
CA LEU A 181 -17.19 -26.36 22.10
C LEU A 181 -15.79 -25.79 22.40
N VAL A 182 -14.83 -26.63 22.81
CA VAL A 182 -13.42 -26.21 22.99
C VAL A 182 -12.84 -25.63 21.68
N ARG A 183 -13.12 -26.28 20.53
CA ARG A 183 -12.66 -25.81 19.22
C ARG A 183 -13.30 -24.49 18.83
N LYS A 184 -14.63 -24.38 18.95
CA LYS A 184 -15.38 -23.15 18.67
C LYS A 184 -14.88 -21.99 19.52
N LEU A 185 -14.71 -22.19 20.83
CA LEU A 185 -14.21 -21.16 21.74
C LEU A 185 -12.80 -20.67 21.34
N ARG A 186 -11.95 -21.57 20.83
CA ARG A 186 -10.63 -21.18 20.32
C ARG A 186 -10.71 -20.45 18.98
N SER A 187 -11.40 -21.02 17.99
CA SER A 187 -11.35 -20.53 16.60
C SER A 187 -12.28 -19.36 16.33
N GLN A 188 -13.49 -19.37 16.90
CA GLN A 188 -14.55 -18.40 16.62
C GLN A 188 -14.65 -17.28 17.66
N VAL A 189 -14.12 -17.49 18.87
CA VAL A 189 -14.14 -16.45 19.92
C VAL A 189 -12.74 -15.87 20.12
N ARG A 190 -11.80 -16.66 20.64
CA ARG A 190 -10.44 -16.15 20.95
C ARG A 190 -9.68 -15.70 19.71
N ASN A 191 -9.62 -16.52 18.66
CA ASN A 191 -8.84 -16.17 17.45
C ASN A 191 -9.47 -15.02 16.68
N THR A 192 -10.80 -14.98 16.55
CA THR A 192 -11.53 -13.84 15.97
C THR A 192 -11.18 -12.56 16.71
N TRP A 193 -11.20 -12.57 18.05
CA TRP A 193 -10.80 -11.42 18.86
C TRP A 193 -9.31 -11.05 18.71
N ALA A 194 -8.39 -12.02 18.84
CA ALA A 194 -6.95 -11.77 18.78
C ALA A 194 -6.43 -11.36 17.40
N HIS A 195 -7.16 -11.71 16.34
CA HIS A 195 -6.81 -11.37 14.95
C HIS A 195 -7.73 -10.30 14.34
N ALA A 196 -8.60 -9.68 15.15
CA ALA A 196 -9.45 -8.59 14.72
C ALA A 196 -8.59 -7.43 14.19
N PRO A 197 -8.66 -7.10 12.88
CA PRO A 197 -7.91 -5.99 12.33
C PRO A 197 -8.39 -4.69 13.00
N GLN A 198 -7.47 -3.83 13.40
CA GLN A 198 -7.77 -2.57 14.10
C GLN A 198 -8.48 -2.73 15.46
N GLN A 199 -8.51 -3.94 16.04
CA GLN A 199 -9.17 -4.22 17.32
C GLN A 199 -10.68 -3.88 17.30
N GLU A 200 -11.37 -4.24 16.22
CA GLU A 200 -12.81 -4.00 16.05
C GLU A 200 -13.57 -5.31 15.79
N LEU A 201 -14.75 -5.50 16.39
CA LEU A 201 -15.64 -6.62 16.13
C LEU A 201 -17.06 -6.14 15.80
N SER A 202 -17.72 -6.85 14.89
CA SER A 202 -19.15 -6.65 14.61
C SER A 202 -20.04 -7.14 15.77
N ASP A 203 -21.29 -6.69 15.81
CA ASP A 203 -22.27 -7.15 16.80
C ASP A 203 -22.58 -8.65 16.65
N ASP A 204 -22.53 -9.16 15.41
CA ASP A 204 -22.71 -10.58 15.11
C ASP A 204 -21.57 -11.42 15.71
N GLU A 205 -20.32 -10.99 15.54
CA GLU A 205 -19.14 -11.65 16.11
C GLU A 205 -19.12 -11.57 17.65
N LYS A 206 -19.59 -10.46 18.23
CA LYS A 206 -19.78 -10.34 19.67
C LYS A 206 -20.83 -11.34 20.16
N SER A 207 -22.01 -11.34 19.55
CA SER A 207 -23.14 -12.20 19.94
C SER A 207 -22.80 -13.69 19.79
N GLU A 208 -22.12 -14.07 18.71
CA GLU A 208 -21.59 -15.42 18.51
C GLU A 208 -20.57 -15.78 19.59
N GLY A 209 -19.69 -14.83 19.96
CA GLY A 209 -18.74 -14.95 21.06
C GLY A 209 -19.38 -15.27 22.41
N PHE A 210 -20.46 -14.58 22.76
CA PHE A 210 -21.23 -14.81 23.98
C PHE A 210 -21.95 -16.15 23.94
N SER A 211 -22.67 -16.45 22.85
CA SER A 211 -23.39 -17.73 22.69
C SER A 211 -22.46 -18.94 22.87
N ILE A 212 -21.32 -18.96 22.19
CA ILE A 212 -20.35 -20.08 22.28
C ILE A 212 -19.78 -20.20 23.70
N SER A 213 -19.52 -19.07 24.37
CA SER A 213 -18.93 -19.05 25.70
C SER A 213 -19.92 -19.49 26.78
N THR A 214 -21.18 -19.11 26.65
CA THR A 214 -22.28 -19.56 27.51
C THR A 214 -22.52 -21.06 27.34
N ASP A 215 -22.65 -21.55 26.10
CA ASP A 215 -22.78 -22.99 25.80
C ASP A 215 -21.62 -23.79 26.42
N PHE A 216 -20.39 -23.28 26.30
CA PHE A 216 -19.22 -23.89 26.91
C PHE A 216 -19.29 -23.94 28.44
N LEU A 217 -19.67 -22.83 29.10
CA LEU A 217 -19.76 -22.77 30.56
C LEU A 217 -20.90 -23.63 31.11
N GLU A 218 -22.03 -23.72 30.41
CA GLU A 218 -23.13 -24.62 30.78
C GLU A 218 -22.73 -26.10 30.66
N ASP A 219 -22.01 -26.45 29.59
CA ASP A 219 -21.45 -27.80 29.43
C ASP A 219 -20.39 -28.08 30.50
N LEU A 220 -19.55 -27.08 30.82
CA LEU A 220 -18.59 -27.15 31.91
C LEU A 220 -19.26 -27.36 33.27
N GLU A 221 -20.35 -26.66 33.57
CA GLU A 221 -21.08 -26.80 34.83
C GLU A 221 -21.70 -28.20 34.98
N LYS A 222 -22.16 -28.81 33.87
CA LYS A 222 -22.68 -30.20 33.87
C LYS A 222 -21.60 -31.22 34.22
N VAL A 223 -20.36 -31.02 33.76
CA VAL A 223 -19.26 -31.97 33.97
C VAL A 223 -18.38 -31.63 35.19
N PHE A 224 -18.42 -30.38 35.64
CA PHE A 224 -17.63 -29.83 36.72
C PHE A 224 -18.36 -28.66 37.40
N SER A 225 -19.28 -28.97 38.31
CA SER A 225 -20.01 -27.94 39.05
C SER A 225 -19.10 -27.17 40.00
N HIS A 226 -18.99 -25.87 39.80
CA HIS A 226 -18.13 -25.01 40.60
C HIS A 226 -18.68 -23.59 40.71
N ALA A 227 -18.59 -22.98 41.90
CA ALA A 227 -19.13 -21.64 42.16
C ALA A 227 -18.61 -20.56 41.18
N LYS A 228 -17.41 -20.75 40.62
CA LYS A 228 -16.82 -19.85 39.62
C LYS A 228 -17.48 -19.92 38.24
N ASN A 229 -18.09 -21.05 37.88
CA ASN A 229 -18.80 -21.16 36.60
C ASN A 229 -20.12 -20.40 36.67
N ALA A 230 -20.89 -20.59 37.75
CA ALA A 230 -22.13 -19.85 38.00
C ALA A 230 -21.90 -18.33 38.09
N GLN A 231 -20.85 -17.91 38.82
CA GLN A 231 -20.44 -16.49 38.89
C GLN A 231 -20.03 -15.95 37.52
N CYS A 232 -19.37 -16.75 36.69
CA CYS A 232 -18.98 -16.34 35.35
C CYS A 232 -20.17 -16.23 34.40
N LEU A 233 -21.15 -17.16 34.47
CA LEU A 233 -22.38 -17.11 33.69
C LEU A 233 -23.19 -15.84 34.01
N GLU A 234 -23.37 -15.53 35.30
CA GLU A 234 -24.05 -14.30 35.74
C GLU A 234 -23.30 -13.04 35.26
N HIS A 235 -21.96 -13.06 35.30
CA HIS A 235 -21.15 -11.96 34.80
C HIS A 235 -21.26 -11.79 33.28
N LEU A 236 -21.29 -12.89 32.50
CA LEU A 236 -21.43 -12.81 31.04
C LEU A 236 -22.81 -12.27 30.64
N GLU A 237 -23.89 -12.66 31.32
CA GLU A 237 -25.23 -12.13 31.07
C GLU A 237 -25.29 -10.60 31.27
N HIS A 238 -24.64 -10.12 32.34
CA HIS A 238 -24.50 -8.68 32.57
C HIS A 238 -23.60 -8.00 31.53
N LEU A 239 -22.48 -8.63 31.16
CA LEU A 239 -21.50 -8.08 30.21
C LEU A 239 -22.07 -7.99 28.78
N GLU A 240 -22.90 -8.95 28.38
CA GLU A 240 -23.55 -9.00 27.07
C GLU A 240 -24.54 -7.84 26.88
N THR A 241 -25.35 -7.58 27.92
CA THR A 241 -26.39 -6.55 27.93
C THR A 241 -25.84 -5.13 28.12
N SER A 242 -24.73 -4.96 28.85
CA SER A 242 -24.20 -3.63 29.20
C SER A 242 -23.01 -3.18 28.34
N GLY A 243 -22.12 -4.07 27.89
CA GLY A 243 -20.88 -3.73 27.17
C GLY A 243 -19.78 -3.11 28.06
N VAL A 244 -18.50 -3.36 27.74
CA VAL A 244 -17.35 -3.01 28.59
C VAL A 244 -17.18 -1.51 28.82
N THR A 245 -17.58 -0.66 27.88
CA THR A 245 -17.54 0.81 28.04
C THR A 245 -18.50 1.27 29.14
N ASN A 246 -19.70 0.70 29.23
CA ASN A 246 -20.62 0.98 30.33
C ASN A 246 -20.21 0.27 31.64
N VAL A 247 -19.49 -0.86 31.59
CA VAL A 247 -18.96 -1.52 32.80
C VAL A 247 -17.79 -0.73 33.40
N VAL A 248 -16.83 -0.23 32.60
CA VAL A 248 -15.75 0.63 33.09
C VAL A 248 -16.28 1.99 33.51
N GLU A 249 -17.24 2.57 32.78
CA GLU A 249 -17.87 3.85 33.16
C GLU A 249 -18.79 3.69 34.39
N SER A 250 -19.49 2.55 34.55
CA SER A 250 -20.28 2.24 35.75
C SER A 250 -19.42 1.78 36.93
N GLU A 251 -18.26 1.15 36.73
CA GLU A 251 -17.29 0.84 37.78
C GLU A 251 -16.54 2.10 38.22
N LEU A 252 -16.18 3.01 37.31
CA LEU A 252 -15.63 4.32 37.67
C LEU A 252 -16.69 5.19 38.37
N GLN A 253 -17.94 5.20 37.89
CA GLN A 253 -19.05 5.87 38.56
C GLN A 253 -19.37 5.21 39.91
N SER A 254 -19.28 3.89 40.02
CA SER A 254 -19.46 3.13 41.27
C SER A 254 -18.33 3.40 42.23
N LEU A 255 -17.07 3.52 41.78
CA LEU A 255 -15.91 3.90 42.59
C LEU A 255 -15.97 5.37 43.01
N LEU A 256 -16.47 6.26 42.15
CA LEU A 256 -16.73 7.66 42.49
C LEU A 256 -17.91 7.79 43.47
N LEU A 257 -18.99 7.04 43.27
CA LEU A 257 -20.12 6.96 44.20
C LEU A 257 -19.67 6.37 45.53
N GLN A 258 -18.83 5.32 45.52
CA GLN A 258 -18.27 4.70 46.70
C GLN A 258 -17.33 5.64 47.44
N ARG A 259 -16.54 6.47 46.73
CA ARG A 259 -15.72 7.52 47.34
C ARG A 259 -16.57 8.59 48.02
N HIS A 260 -17.65 9.03 47.38
CA HIS A 260 -18.62 9.95 47.99
C HIS A 260 -19.34 9.31 49.19
N LEU A 261 -19.78 8.05 49.08
CA LEU A 261 -20.36 7.29 50.19
C LEU A 261 -19.36 7.14 51.35
N LEU A 262 -18.07 6.97 51.04
CA LEU A 262 -17.01 6.80 52.03
C LEU A 262 -16.73 8.11 52.78
N ASP A 263 -16.88 9.25 52.11
CA ASP A 263 -16.81 10.57 52.73
C ASP A 263 -18.08 10.87 53.54
N ASP A 264 -19.27 10.52 53.06
CA ASP A 264 -20.54 10.65 53.78
C ASP A 264 -20.57 9.75 55.03
N ILE A 265 -20.11 8.49 54.92
CA ILE A 265 -19.99 7.55 56.05
C ILE A 265 -18.96 8.06 57.07
N LYS A 266 -17.85 8.66 56.62
CA LYS A 266 -16.88 9.30 57.54
C LYS A 266 -17.51 10.47 58.27
N GLU A 267 -18.26 11.31 57.57
CA GLU A 267 -18.95 12.48 58.13
C GLU A 267 -20.00 12.02 59.16
N GLU A 268 -20.84 11.03 58.83
CA GLU A 268 -21.85 10.45 59.72
C GLU A 268 -21.25 9.75 60.95
N ILE A 269 -20.13 9.03 60.81
CA ILE A 269 -19.35 8.50 61.93
C ILE A 269 -18.82 9.62 62.83
N THR A 270 -18.40 10.76 62.27
CA THR A 270 -17.97 11.92 63.07
C THR A 270 -19.13 12.61 63.78
N THR A 271 -20.30 12.76 63.13
CA THR A 271 -21.50 13.36 63.74
C THR A 271 -22.02 12.50 64.90
N MET A 272 -22.12 11.18 64.72
CA MET A 272 -22.54 10.26 65.79
C MET A 272 -21.54 10.17 66.95
N LYS A 273 -20.25 10.46 66.73
CA LYS A 273 -19.28 10.56 67.82
C LYS A 273 -19.49 11.82 68.67
N VAL A 274 -20.06 12.88 68.10
CA VAL A 274 -20.32 14.16 68.79
C VAL A 274 -21.68 14.15 69.49
N GLU A 275 -22.70 13.52 68.90
CA GLU A 275 -24.03 13.35 69.50
C GLU A 275 -24.07 12.20 70.53
N ARG A 276 -23.53 12.43 71.73
CA ARG A 276 -23.76 11.51 72.87
C ARG A 276 -25.12 11.82 73.52
N SER A 277 -26.15 11.03 73.21
CA SER A 277 -27.40 11.02 73.97
C SER A 277 -27.21 10.33 75.33
N SER A 278 -28.03 10.66 76.33
CA SER A 278 -27.95 10.12 77.69
C SER A 278 -28.74 8.81 77.89
N ASP A 279 -29.30 8.24 76.82
CA ASP A 279 -30.20 7.08 76.89
C ASP A 279 -29.50 5.78 76.45
N LYS A 280 -29.44 4.81 77.35
CA LYS A 280 -28.49 3.68 77.27
C LYS A 280 -28.80 2.70 76.13
N SER A 281 -30.07 2.52 75.77
CA SER A 281 -30.46 1.64 74.66
C SER A 281 -30.14 2.26 73.30
N VAL A 282 -30.18 3.59 73.20
CA VAL A 282 -29.85 4.33 71.96
C VAL A 282 -28.35 4.29 71.72
N ILE A 283 -27.53 4.37 72.78
CA ILE A 283 -26.06 4.25 72.70
C ILE A 283 -25.65 2.88 72.16
N GLU A 284 -26.24 1.78 72.64
CA GLU A 284 -25.91 0.43 72.15
C GLU A 284 -26.29 0.24 70.66
N GLU A 285 -27.42 0.80 70.23
CA GLU A 285 -27.82 0.76 68.81
C GLU A 285 -26.88 1.59 67.93
N HIS A 286 -26.47 2.78 68.40
CA HIS A 286 -25.52 3.64 67.70
C HIS A 286 -24.14 2.98 67.62
N GLU A 287 -23.65 2.34 68.69
CA GLU A 287 -22.38 1.61 68.68
C GLU A 287 -22.38 0.44 67.70
N GLN A 288 -23.48 -0.33 67.60
CA GLN A 288 -23.61 -1.40 66.61
C GLN A 288 -23.62 -0.88 65.17
N LYS A 289 -24.32 0.22 64.91
CA LYS A 289 -24.30 0.89 63.59
C LYS A 289 -22.90 1.41 63.24
N LEU A 290 -22.20 2.00 64.21
CA LEU A 290 -20.85 2.53 64.05
C LEU A 290 -19.83 1.42 63.74
N VAL A 291 -19.98 0.23 64.32
CA VAL A 291 -19.15 -0.94 64.00
C VAL A 291 -19.39 -1.42 62.57
N LYS A 292 -20.66 -1.52 62.14
CA LYS A 292 -20.99 -1.93 60.77
C LYS A 292 -20.46 -0.94 59.73
N LEU A 293 -20.64 0.36 59.96
CA LEU A 293 -20.14 1.43 59.08
C LEU A 293 -18.60 1.46 59.02
N LYS A 294 -17.91 1.20 60.14
CA LYS A 294 -16.44 1.06 60.16
C LYS A 294 -15.94 -0.15 59.37
N CYS A 295 -16.62 -1.29 59.45
CA CYS A 295 -16.26 -2.45 58.62
C CYS A 295 -16.42 -2.14 57.12
N ALA A 296 -17.54 -1.53 56.72
CA ALA A 296 -17.76 -1.11 55.33
C ALA A 296 -16.70 -0.11 54.85
N LEU A 297 -16.30 0.84 55.71
CA LEU A 297 -15.22 1.79 55.44
C LEU A 297 -13.88 1.09 55.18
N SER A 298 -13.58 0.04 55.94
CA SER A 298 -12.32 -0.71 55.82
C SER A 298 -12.25 -1.52 54.52
N GLU A 299 -13.34 -2.18 54.12
CA GLU A 299 -13.38 -2.94 52.86
C GLU A 299 -13.27 -2.04 51.64
N CYS A 300 -13.95 -0.89 51.66
CA CYS A 300 -13.93 0.06 50.55
C CYS A 300 -12.58 0.79 50.44
N SER A 301 -11.94 1.09 51.57
CA SER A 301 -10.57 1.63 51.58
C SER A 301 -9.55 0.62 51.06
N GLN A 302 -9.67 -0.66 51.44
CA GLN A 302 -8.77 -1.71 50.97
C GLN A 302 -8.80 -1.84 49.44
N ARG A 303 -9.99 -1.87 48.84
CA ARG A 303 -10.15 -1.94 47.38
C ARG A 303 -9.53 -0.76 46.63
N MET A 304 -9.63 0.46 47.16
CA MET A 304 -8.92 1.61 46.57
C MET A 304 -7.39 1.46 46.67
N THR A 305 -6.91 0.91 47.78
CA THR A 305 -5.48 0.72 48.01
C THR A 305 -4.91 -0.33 47.05
N ASP A 306 -5.62 -1.43 46.83
CA ASP A 306 -5.21 -2.49 45.89
C ASP A 306 -5.09 -1.95 44.45
N PHE A 307 -5.97 -1.01 44.06
CA PHE A 307 -5.94 -0.37 42.74
C PHE A 307 -4.77 0.64 42.58
N GLU A 308 -4.49 1.47 43.59
CA GLU A 308 -3.30 2.33 43.63
C GLU A 308 -2.01 1.50 43.53
N THR A 309 -1.96 0.37 44.24
CA THR A 309 -0.81 -0.55 44.22
C THR A 309 -0.61 -1.17 42.83
N PHE A 310 -1.70 -1.52 42.14
CA PHE A 310 -1.65 -2.01 40.77
C PHE A 310 -1.11 -0.96 39.79
N LYS A 311 -1.54 0.30 39.93
CA LYS A 311 -1.07 1.43 39.12
C LYS A 311 0.41 1.74 39.35
N GLU A 312 0.87 1.75 40.60
CA GLU A 312 2.30 1.93 40.93
C GLU A 312 3.17 0.81 40.38
N ASN A 313 2.68 -0.44 40.40
CA ASN A 313 3.45 -1.58 39.90
C ASN A 313 3.66 -1.53 38.38
N ILE A 314 2.66 -1.04 37.62
CA ILE A 314 2.80 -0.80 36.18
C ILE A 314 3.81 0.33 35.91
N ASN A 315 3.74 1.44 36.65
CA ASN A 315 4.66 2.56 36.45
C ASN A 315 6.11 2.19 36.79
N LYS A 316 6.34 1.40 37.85
CA LYS A 316 7.67 0.85 38.18
C LYS A 316 8.27 -0.01 37.07
N GLN A 317 7.46 -0.76 36.33
CA GLN A 317 7.96 -1.54 35.21
C GLN A 317 8.41 -0.66 34.03
N PHE A 318 7.74 0.47 33.81
CA PHE A 318 8.15 1.45 32.80
C PHE A 318 9.44 2.20 33.20
N ASP A 319 9.59 2.57 34.47
CA ASP A 319 10.77 3.27 34.96
C ASP A 319 12.03 2.39 34.98
N ASN A 320 11.89 1.11 35.35
CA ASN A 320 13.00 0.14 35.28
C ASN A 320 13.49 -0.05 33.84
N PHE A 321 12.58 -0.06 32.87
CA PHE A 321 12.93 -0.14 31.45
C PHE A 321 13.68 1.11 30.96
N ALA A 322 13.38 2.29 31.52
CA ALA A 322 14.06 3.54 31.19
C ALA A 322 15.46 3.69 31.84
N GLU A 323 15.66 3.17 33.05
CA GLU A 323 16.95 3.11 33.75
C GLU A 323 17.94 2.15 33.08
N GLU A 324 17.49 0.95 32.68
CA GLU A 324 18.31 0.00 31.93
C GLU A 324 18.85 0.60 30.62
N TRP A 325 18.08 1.47 29.98
CA TRP A 325 18.46 2.16 28.75
C TRP A 325 19.54 3.24 28.95
N LYS A 326 19.64 3.86 30.13
CA LYS A 326 20.66 4.87 30.46
C LYS A 326 22.02 4.26 30.79
N SER A 327 22.05 3.01 31.27
CA SER A 327 23.28 2.29 31.64
C SER A 327 24.21 1.95 30.45
N PHE A 328 23.74 2.08 29.21
CA PHE A 328 24.51 1.82 27.99
C PHE A 328 25.48 2.96 27.56
N ARG A 329 25.57 4.08 28.31
CA ARG A 329 26.49 5.20 28.01
C ARG A 329 27.55 5.42 29.10
N ALA A 330 28.58 4.59 29.14
CA ALA A 330 29.85 4.94 29.76
C ALA A 330 31.01 4.27 28.99
N ILE A 331 31.87 5.07 28.36
CA ILE A 331 32.96 4.61 27.48
C ILE A 331 34.31 4.97 28.14
N PRO A 332 35.26 4.02 28.31
CA PRO A 332 36.61 4.28 28.84
C PRO A 332 37.61 4.91 27.85
N GLU A 333 38.63 5.58 28.40
CA GLU A 333 39.65 6.47 27.79
C GLU A 333 40.47 5.98 26.57
N ASP A 334 40.50 4.69 26.23
CA ASP A 334 41.35 4.18 25.12
C ASP A 334 40.79 4.51 23.71
N ILE A 335 39.59 5.09 23.63
CA ILE A 335 38.95 5.55 22.39
C ILE A 335 39.37 6.99 22.00
N HIS A 336 40.22 7.67 22.78
CA HIS A 336 40.70 9.00 22.36
C HIS A 336 41.70 8.94 21.18
N GLN A 337 42.47 7.86 21.04
CA GLN A 337 43.34 7.64 19.87
C GLN A 337 42.54 7.26 18.61
N ILE A 338 41.48 6.45 18.78
CA ILE A 338 40.59 6.06 17.69
C ILE A 338 39.73 7.25 17.23
N ARG A 339 39.31 8.15 18.14
CA ARG A 339 38.57 9.38 17.82
C ARG A 339 39.36 10.32 16.88
N ASN A 340 40.68 10.40 17.02
CA ASN A 340 41.51 11.24 16.15
C ASN A 340 41.69 10.61 14.75
N SER A 341 41.84 9.28 14.66
CA SER A 341 41.87 8.57 13.37
C SER A 341 40.50 8.54 12.67
N ILE A 342 39.40 8.47 13.43
CA ILE A 342 38.04 8.64 12.92
C ILE A 342 37.80 10.09 12.48
N GLY A 343 38.42 11.09 13.11
CA GLY A 343 38.33 12.49 12.67
C GLY A 343 38.84 12.70 11.24
N GLN A 344 40.01 12.16 10.91
CA GLN A 344 40.57 12.21 9.55
C GLN A 344 39.74 11.42 8.53
N ILE A 345 39.29 10.22 8.90
CA ILE A 345 38.40 9.42 8.05
C ILE A 345 37.02 10.08 7.87
N ARG A 346 36.53 10.82 8.88
CA ARG A 346 35.28 11.58 8.85
C ARG A 346 35.40 12.83 7.99
N ASP A 347 36.54 13.50 7.97
CA ASP A 347 36.78 14.65 7.10
C ASP A 347 36.97 14.22 5.64
N ASP A 348 37.59 13.07 5.39
CA ASP A 348 37.71 12.47 4.05
C ASP A 348 36.37 11.90 3.57
N LEU A 349 35.59 11.26 4.45
CA LEU A 349 34.21 10.84 4.18
C LEU A 349 33.24 12.03 4.05
N ALA A 350 33.48 13.16 4.71
CA ALA A 350 32.67 14.37 4.55
C ALA A 350 32.92 14.99 3.18
N LYS A 351 34.17 15.05 2.71
CA LYS A 351 34.52 15.51 1.35
C LYS A 351 34.02 14.57 0.24
N MET A 352 33.90 13.26 0.51
CA MET A 352 33.30 12.29 -0.41
C MET A 352 31.78 12.27 -0.35
N ASN A 353 31.17 12.43 0.83
CA ASN A 353 29.71 12.52 1.00
C ASN A 353 29.15 13.86 0.53
N GLU A 354 29.90 14.97 0.57
CA GLU A 354 29.47 16.24 -0.03
C GLU A 354 29.34 16.14 -1.55
N ARG A 355 30.01 15.18 -2.22
CA ARG A 355 29.82 14.89 -3.65
C ARG A 355 28.69 13.90 -3.95
N GLN A 356 28.17 13.16 -2.95
CA GLN A 356 27.08 12.19 -3.11
C GLN A 356 25.76 12.61 -2.42
N LYS A 357 25.76 13.64 -1.57
CA LYS A 357 24.56 14.11 -0.86
C LYS A 357 23.60 14.93 -1.71
N ASP A 358 24.06 15.52 -2.80
CA ASP A 358 23.23 16.39 -3.66
C ASP A 358 22.20 15.60 -4.52
N GLU A 359 22.20 14.26 -4.51
CA GLU A 359 21.33 13.44 -5.39
C GLU A 359 20.13 12.73 -4.71
N ARG A 360 19.83 12.93 -3.41
CA ARG A 360 18.77 12.14 -2.71
C ARG A 360 17.77 12.94 -1.86
N GLU A 361 17.59 14.23 -2.13
CA GLU A 361 16.41 14.96 -1.63
C GLU A 361 15.28 14.92 -2.68
N PRO A 362 13.99 14.96 -2.28
CA PRO A 362 12.88 15.03 -3.22
C PRO A 362 13.06 16.26 -4.12
N THR A 363 13.16 16.07 -5.44
CA THR A 363 13.22 17.19 -6.39
C THR A 363 11.82 17.70 -6.68
N SER A 364 11.62 19.02 -6.72
CA SER A 364 10.33 19.59 -7.08
C SER A 364 9.93 19.22 -8.51
N CYS A 365 8.67 18.85 -8.70
CA CYS A 365 8.04 18.63 -10.00
C CYS A 365 6.97 19.71 -10.19
N LEU A 366 7.33 20.80 -10.85
CA LEU A 366 6.48 21.98 -11.01
C LEU A 366 6.09 22.21 -12.47
N PRO A 367 4.87 22.72 -12.74
CA PRO A 367 4.57 23.34 -14.02
C PRO A 367 5.41 24.62 -14.19
N ASP A 368 5.52 25.13 -15.41
CA ASP A 368 6.19 26.41 -15.63
C ASP A 368 5.41 27.55 -14.95
N LYS A 369 6.15 28.58 -14.51
CA LYS A 369 5.55 29.82 -14.00
C LYS A 369 4.62 30.43 -15.03
N LEU A 370 3.47 30.91 -14.56
CA LEU A 370 2.56 31.68 -15.40
C LEU A 370 3.24 33.00 -15.79
N PRO A 371 3.38 33.30 -17.10
CA PRO A 371 4.07 34.51 -17.56
C PRO A 371 3.35 35.80 -17.14
N MET A 372 2.03 35.73 -16.88
CA MET A 372 1.21 36.84 -16.39
C MET A 372 0.38 36.40 -15.18
N PHE A 373 0.98 36.44 -13.99
CA PHE A 373 0.25 36.32 -12.73
C PHE A 373 0.05 37.70 -12.09
N THR A 374 -1.18 38.00 -11.65
CA THR A 374 -1.58 39.35 -11.23
C THR A 374 -2.29 39.32 -9.88
N ALA A 375 -1.82 40.15 -8.94
CA ALA A 375 -2.37 40.34 -7.59
C ALA A 375 -2.62 39.03 -6.79
N ARG A 376 -3.46 39.08 -5.73
CA ARG A 376 -3.75 37.96 -4.79
C ARG A 376 -2.64 37.57 -3.81
N LYS A 377 -1.70 38.49 -3.54
CA LYS A 377 -0.60 38.32 -2.56
C LYS A 377 -1.10 37.88 -1.19
N ALA A 378 -2.21 38.45 -0.70
CA ALA A 378 -2.78 38.08 0.60
C ALA A 378 -3.20 36.60 0.68
N LYS A 379 -3.75 36.04 -0.40
CA LYS A 379 -4.23 34.65 -0.44
C LYS A 379 -3.06 33.68 -0.58
N ILE A 380 -2.08 34.00 -1.43
CA ILE A 380 -0.81 33.27 -1.52
C ILE A 380 -0.11 33.25 -0.15
N GLN A 381 -0.01 34.40 0.51
CA GLN A 381 0.63 34.50 1.82
C GLN A 381 -0.13 33.70 2.87
N LYS A 382 -1.47 33.69 2.82
CA LYS A 382 -2.31 32.86 3.71
C LYS A 382 -2.02 31.37 3.53
N VAL A 383 -1.99 30.88 2.29
CA VAL A 383 -1.65 29.48 1.98
C VAL A 383 -0.25 29.12 2.46
N ILE A 384 0.75 29.96 2.16
CA ILE A 384 2.13 29.74 2.63
C ILE A 384 2.20 29.73 4.16
N THR A 385 1.45 30.61 4.84
CA THR A 385 1.42 30.66 6.32
C THR A 385 0.81 29.39 6.90
N PHE A 386 -0.27 28.87 6.31
CA PHE A 386 -0.85 27.59 6.71
C PHE A 386 0.10 26.42 6.45
N LEU A 387 0.77 26.41 5.31
CA LEU A 387 1.75 25.38 4.99
C LEU A 387 3.03 25.51 5.81
N LYS A 388 3.30 26.60 6.54
CA LYS A 388 4.44 26.68 7.47
C LYS A 388 4.17 25.96 8.79
N ASP A 389 2.92 25.94 9.23
CA ASP A 389 2.49 25.19 10.40
C ASP A 389 2.58 23.68 10.14
N GLU A 390 3.24 22.94 11.03
CA GLU A 390 3.39 21.49 10.90
C GLU A 390 2.12 20.72 11.27
N ALA A 391 1.21 21.32 12.04
CA ALA A 391 -0.06 20.72 12.42
C ALA A 391 -1.06 20.68 11.25
N LYS A 392 -0.96 21.62 10.30
CA LYS A 392 -1.91 21.78 9.19
C LYS A 392 -1.58 20.81 8.06
N ALA A 393 -2.37 19.74 7.94
CA ALA A 393 -2.11 18.66 6.98
C ALA A 393 -2.55 19.02 5.56
N VAL A 394 -3.69 19.69 5.43
CA VAL A 394 -4.33 19.98 4.14
C VAL A 394 -4.74 21.45 4.05
N VAL A 395 -4.46 22.09 2.91
CA VAL A 395 -4.97 23.42 2.57
C VAL A 395 -5.87 23.30 1.35
N SER A 396 -7.16 23.52 1.53
CA SER A 396 -8.16 23.46 0.47
C SER A 396 -8.36 24.84 -0.17
N LEU A 397 -7.93 24.97 -1.43
CA LEU A 397 -8.25 26.12 -2.27
C LEU A 397 -9.56 25.82 -3.00
N HIS A 398 -10.67 26.31 -2.45
CA HIS A 398 -11.99 26.10 -3.04
C HIS A 398 -12.58 27.41 -3.58
N GLY A 399 -13.47 27.32 -4.56
CA GLY A 399 -14.10 28.49 -5.16
C GLY A 399 -14.64 28.19 -6.55
N GLY A 400 -15.35 29.15 -7.14
CA GLY A 400 -15.97 28.99 -8.45
C GLY A 400 -14.98 28.59 -9.56
N PRO A 401 -15.44 28.04 -10.68
CA PRO A 401 -14.63 27.85 -11.86
C PRO A 401 -14.08 29.18 -12.40
N GLY A 402 -12.89 29.15 -13.00
CA GLY A 402 -12.28 30.34 -13.61
C GLY A 402 -11.75 31.40 -12.63
N VAL A 403 -11.97 31.25 -11.32
CA VAL A 403 -11.48 32.18 -10.29
C VAL A 403 -9.96 32.13 -10.06
N GLY A 404 -9.22 31.24 -10.72
CA GLY A 404 -7.75 31.20 -10.65
C GLY A 404 -7.16 30.39 -9.49
N LYS A 405 -7.86 29.35 -9.00
CA LYS A 405 -7.35 28.42 -7.96
C LYS A 405 -6.03 27.77 -8.37
N THR A 406 -6.00 27.14 -9.55
CA THR A 406 -4.80 26.54 -10.15
C THR A 406 -3.67 27.56 -10.29
N ALA A 407 -3.97 28.80 -10.70
CA ALA A 407 -2.96 29.84 -10.84
C ALA A 407 -2.32 30.22 -9.48
N ILE A 408 -3.12 30.31 -8.41
CA ILE A 408 -2.60 30.51 -7.05
C ILE A 408 -1.76 29.30 -6.63
N ALA A 409 -2.22 28.07 -6.90
CA ALA A 409 -1.51 26.86 -6.53
C ALA A 409 -0.13 26.75 -7.21
N ILE A 410 -0.04 27.10 -8.49
CA ILE A 410 1.24 27.18 -9.24
C ILE A 410 2.16 28.22 -8.61
N GLU A 411 1.68 29.44 -8.35
CA GLU A 411 2.49 30.52 -7.78
C GLU A 411 2.97 30.19 -6.35
N VAL A 412 2.11 29.57 -5.53
CA VAL A 412 2.47 29.05 -4.21
C VAL A 412 3.56 27.99 -4.33
N SER A 413 3.44 27.08 -5.29
CA SER A 413 4.41 26.00 -5.51
C SER A 413 5.80 26.53 -5.83
N HIS A 414 5.89 27.52 -6.72
CA HIS A 414 7.17 28.14 -7.04
C HIS A 414 7.78 28.88 -5.86
N LYS A 415 6.99 29.66 -5.10
CA LYS A 415 7.50 30.36 -3.92
C LYS A 415 7.99 29.41 -2.83
N LEU A 416 7.28 28.30 -2.60
CA LEU A 416 7.71 27.28 -1.66
C LEU A 416 9.03 26.62 -2.10
N SER A 417 9.18 26.33 -3.38
CA SER A 417 10.39 25.71 -3.92
C SER A 417 11.58 26.68 -3.98
N GLU A 418 11.38 27.93 -4.38
CA GLU A 418 12.45 28.92 -4.59
C GLU A 418 12.82 29.68 -3.30
N ASP A 419 11.82 30.18 -2.56
CA ASP A 419 12.06 31.04 -1.38
C ASP A 419 12.21 30.25 -0.08
N HIS A 420 11.71 29.01 -0.04
CA HIS A 420 11.68 28.18 1.17
C HIS A 420 12.41 26.84 1.01
N ASN A 421 12.92 26.51 -0.18
CA ASN A 421 13.60 25.27 -0.49
C ASN A 421 12.80 24.02 -0.04
N ILE A 422 11.46 24.11 -0.13
CA ILE A 422 10.55 23.00 0.17
C ILE A 422 10.23 22.27 -1.14
N PRO A 423 10.50 20.96 -1.24
CA PRO A 423 10.09 20.18 -2.40
C PRO A 423 8.58 20.23 -2.61
N VAL A 424 8.17 20.58 -3.83
CA VAL A 424 6.76 20.62 -4.21
C VAL A 424 6.51 19.73 -5.42
N ILE A 425 5.51 18.85 -5.32
CA ILE A 425 5.09 17.95 -6.39
C ILE A 425 3.70 18.36 -6.83
N PHE A 426 3.62 18.91 -8.02
CA PHE A 426 2.39 19.37 -8.62
C PHE A 426 1.80 18.26 -9.50
N SER A 427 0.62 17.77 -9.12
CA SER A 427 -0.11 16.72 -9.80
C SER A 427 -1.43 17.26 -10.33
N GLN A 428 -1.56 17.23 -11.65
CA GLN A 428 -2.78 17.61 -12.36
C GLN A 428 -3.72 16.40 -12.42
N LEU A 429 -4.86 16.47 -11.75
CA LEU A 429 -5.80 15.36 -11.53
C LEU A 429 -7.12 15.50 -12.29
N THR A 430 -7.23 16.46 -13.21
CA THR A 430 -8.41 16.74 -14.06
C THR A 430 -9.04 15.51 -14.75
N THR A 431 -8.28 14.43 -14.96
CA THR A 431 -8.74 13.20 -15.64
C THR A 431 -8.80 11.99 -14.70
N ALA A 432 -8.47 12.16 -13.42
CA ALA A 432 -8.49 11.10 -12.43
C ALA A 432 -9.88 11.03 -11.79
N THR A 433 -10.65 10.02 -12.16
CA THR A 433 -11.99 9.78 -11.62
C THR A 433 -11.99 8.84 -10.42
N THR A 434 -10.86 8.15 -10.20
CA THR A 434 -10.68 7.18 -9.12
C THR A 434 -9.38 7.43 -8.36
N VAL A 435 -9.32 6.96 -7.11
CA VAL A 435 -8.10 7.03 -6.29
C VAL A 435 -6.94 6.28 -6.94
N ASP A 436 -7.20 5.16 -7.60
CA ASP A 436 -6.14 4.39 -8.29
C ASP A 436 -5.53 5.20 -9.45
N GLU A 437 -6.35 5.91 -10.22
CA GLU A 437 -5.88 6.85 -11.25
C GLU A 437 -5.08 8.02 -10.65
N MET A 438 -5.52 8.56 -9.50
CA MET A 438 -4.75 9.57 -8.76
C MET A 438 -3.42 9.01 -8.23
N VAL A 439 -3.36 7.76 -7.78
CA VAL A 439 -2.13 7.14 -7.28
C VAL A 439 -1.11 7.01 -8.42
N LEU A 440 -1.56 6.51 -9.57
CA LEU A 440 -0.77 6.46 -10.81
C LEU A 440 -0.27 7.86 -11.21
N ARG A 441 -1.20 8.82 -11.12
CA ARG A 441 -1.03 10.26 -10.95
C ARG A 441 0.32 10.67 -10.37
N LEU A 442 0.30 10.52 -9.05
CA LEU A 442 1.31 10.93 -8.10
C LEU A 442 2.61 10.15 -8.30
N CYS A 443 2.54 8.83 -8.56
CA CYS A 443 3.72 7.99 -8.84
C CYS A 443 4.55 8.55 -9.99
N ARG A 444 3.89 8.93 -11.09
CA ARG A 444 4.58 9.52 -12.23
C ARG A 444 5.28 10.83 -11.87
N ASP A 445 4.57 11.71 -11.16
CA ASP A 445 5.05 13.06 -10.82
C ASP A 445 6.17 13.02 -9.78
N VAL A 446 6.17 12.04 -8.86
CA VAL A 446 7.31 11.77 -7.96
C VAL A 446 8.49 11.06 -8.66
N GLY A 447 8.28 10.55 -9.88
CA GLY A 447 9.30 9.81 -10.64
C GLY A 447 9.45 8.34 -10.25
N VAL A 448 8.45 7.74 -9.60
CA VAL A 448 8.46 6.35 -9.14
C VAL A 448 7.87 5.43 -10.21
N TYR A 449 8.56 4.34 -10.51
CA TYR A 449 8.07 3.28 -11.40
C TYR A 449 7.27 2.23 -10.63
N HIS A 450 6.14 1.81 -11.18
CA HIS A 450 5.28 0.74 -10.66
C HIS A 450 5.05 -0.33 -11.75
N GLU A 451 5.37 -1.60 -11.47
CA GLU A 451 5.02 -2.70 -12.41
C GLU A 451 3.54 -3.07 -12.24
N ASP A 452 3.16 -3.55 -11.05
CA ASP A 452 1.82 -4.08 -10.78
C ASP A 452 1.09 -3.41 -9.60
N ASP A 453 1.79 -2.58 -8.79
CA ASP A 453 1.22 -1.93 -7.60
C ASP A 453 1.71 -0.47 -7.41
N PRO A 454 0.97 0.50 -7.96
CA PRO A 454 1.24 1.93 -7.85
C PRO A 454 1.20 2.46 -6.41
N LYS A 455 0.26 1.96 -5.60
CA LYS A 455 -0.03 2.51 -4.27
C LYS A 455 1.13 2.24 -3.32
N SER A 456 1.63 1.01 -3.34
CA SER A 456 2.89 0.58 -2.72
C SER A 456 4.02 1.53 -3.03
N SER A 457 4.22 1.76 -4.31
CA SER A 457 5.38 2.46 -4.82
C SER A 457 5.37 3.94 -4.38
N LEU A 458 4.19 4.55 -4.29
CA LEU A 458 4.03 5.91 -3.79
C LEU A 458 4.14 6.02 -2.27
N ILE A 459 3.40 5.19 -1.54
CA ILE A 459 3.43 5.14 -0.06
C ILE A 459 4.84 4.96 0.43
N LEU A 460 5.55 4.14 -0.31
CA LEU A 460 6.92 3.98 -0.08
C LEU A 460 7.74 5.26 -0.22
N TRP A 461 7.66 5.88 -1.38
CA TRP A 461 8.44 7.05 -1.65
C TRP A 461 8.24 8.08 -0.53
N LEU A 462 7.01 8.19 0.00
CA LEU A 462 6.65 8.98 1.18
C LEU A 462 7.35 8.55 2.49
N LYS A 463 7.46 7.25 2.77
CA LYS A 463 8.20 6.75 3.97
C LYS A 463 9.67 7.18 4.00
N ASN A 464 10.24 7.55 2.85
CA ASN A 464 11.62 8.02 2.73
C ASN A 464 11.77 9.54 2.77
N VAL A 465 10.65 10.26 2.76
CA VAL A 465 10.63 11.71 2.88
C VAL A 465 11.01 12.05 4.32
N LYS A 466 12.22 12.62 4.50
CA LYS A 466 12.77 13.01 5.81
C LYS A 466 12.58 14.49 6.13
N SER A 467 12.12 15.26 5.16
CA SER A 467 11.92 16.71 5.23
C SER A 467 10.54 17.03 4.65
N LYS A 468 10.02 18.22 4.95
CA LYS A 468 8.71 18.65 4.50
C LYS A 468 8.57 18.56 2.98
N VAL A 469 7.51 17.89 2.50
CA VAL A 469 7.15 17.83 1.07
C VAL A 469 5.72 18.28 0.90
N ILE A 470 5.42 18.95 -0.21
CA ILE A 470 4.08 19.47 -0.50
C ILE A 470 3.56 18.84 -1.79
N PHE A 471 2.45 18.13 -1.71
CA PHE A 471 1.70 17.74 -2.90
C PHE A 471 0.67 18.80 -3.23
N VAL A 472 0.66 19.25 -4.47
CA VAL A 472 -0.41 20.07 -5.01
C VAL A 472 -1.27 19.18 -5.90
N MET A 473 -2.49 18.92 -5.48
CA MET A 473 -3.48 18.10 -6.17
C MET A 473 -4.48 19.04 -6.84
N ASP A 474 -4.26 19.32 -8.12
CA ASP A 474 -5.08 20.25 -8.89
C ASP A 474 -6.29 19.53 -9.49
N ASP A 475 -7.49 20.09 -9.26
CA ASP A 475 -8.78 19.67 -9.81
C ASP A 475 -9.25 18.30 -9.31
N ILE A 476 -9.59 18.22 -8.01
CA ILE A 476 -10.02 16.98 -7.35
C ILE A 476 -11.54 16.74 -7.39
N ASP A 477 -12.29 17.51 -8.18
CA ASP A 477 -13.77 17.52 -8.13
C ASP A 477 -14.37 16.12 -8.33
N ASP A 478 -13.93 15.35 -9.33
CA ASP A 478 -14.42 13.99 -9.59
C ASP A 478 -14.05 12.98 -8.48
N LEU A 479 -12.90 13.19 -7.82
CA LEU A 479 -12.46 12.36 -6.70
C LEU A 479 -13.32 12.61 -5.44
N LEU A 480 -13.93 13.80 -5.34
CA LEU A 480 -14.87 14.14 -4.28
C LEU A 480 -16.26 13.53 -4.48
N ASP A 481 -16.55 12.86 -5.60
CA ASP A 481 -17.76 12.05 -5.72
C ASP A 481 -17.65 10.75 -4.90
N ASN A 482 -16.44 10.20 -4.77
CA ASN A 482 -16.13 9.07 -3.88
C ASN A 482 -15.26 9.51 -2.69
N LYS A 483 -15.84 10.41 -1.86
CA LYS A 483 -15.17 11.09 -0.75
C LYS A 483 -14.41 10.14 0.17
N THR A 484 -15.00 9.01 0.55
CA THR A 484 -14.42 8.09 1.53
C THR A 484 -13.08 7.54 1.06
N SER A 485 -13.01 7.03 -0.17
CA SER A 485 -11.78 6.48 -0.73
C SER A 485 -10.69 7.53 -0.86
N PHE A 486 -11.05 8.74 -1.32
CA PHE A 486 -10.12 9.86 -1.42
C PHE A 486 -9.60 10.29 -0.04
N TYR A 487 -10.47 10.43 0.96
CA TYR A 487 -10.10 10.82 2.33
C TYR A 487 -9.19 9.79 2.99
N ASP A 488 -9.51 8.50 2.86
CA ASP A 488 -8.69 7.41 3.36
C ASP A 488 -7.29 7.46 2.75
N PHE A 489 -7.19 7.76 1.46
CA PHE A 489 -5.92 7.89 0.79
C PHE A 489 -5.11 9.12 1.25
N ILE A 490 -5.74 10.28 1.41
CA ILE A 490 -5.06 11.47 1.93
C ILE A 490 -4.51 11.22 3.35
N ARG A 491 -5.30 10.57 4.22
CA ARG A 491 -4.85 10.12 5.55
C ARG A 491 -3.65 9.17 5.44
N LEU A 492 -3.69 8.26 4.48
CA LEU A 492 -2.62 7.31 4.20
C LEU A 492 -1.31 8.02 3.80
N LEU A 493 -1.35 9.04 2.94
CA LEU A 493 -0.17 9.82 2.54
C LEU A 493 0.48 10.53 3.75
N ARG A 494 -0.36 11.15 4.60
CA ARG A 494 0.10 11.87 5.79
C ARG A 494 0.69 10.93 6.84
N LYS A 495 0.04 9.78 7.08
CA LYS A 495 0.51 8.75 8.02
C LYS A 495 1.85 8.16 7.59
N ASN A 496 2.00 7.82 6.31
CA ASN A 496 3.19 7.13 5.82
C ASN A 496 4.40 8.05 5.58
N SER A 497 4.24 9.37 5.65
CA SER A 497 5.34 10.34 5.56
C SER A 497 5.83 10.83 6.93
N ASN A 498 5.45 10.18 8.03
CA ASN A 498 5.70 10.66 9.40
C ASN A 498 5.26 12.13 9.60
N GLN A 499 4.10 12.51 9.02
CA GLN A 499 3.60 13.89 9.06
C GLN A 499 4.46 14.92 8.30
N HIS A 500 5.33 14.49 7.38
CA HIS A 500 6.10 15.42 6.53
C HIS A 500 5.39 15.78 5.21
N CYS A 501 4.38 15.02 4.77
CA CYS A 501 3.63 15.28 3.53
C CYS A 501 2.45 16.21 3.75
N HIS A 502 2.53 17.46 3.31
CA HIS A 502 1.42 18.40 3.32
C HIS A 502 0.74 18.44 1.95
N ILE A 503 -0.54 18.78 1.92
CA ILE A 503 -1.32 18.72 0.69
C ILE A 503 -2.02 20.05 0.46
N VAL A 504 -1.92 20.56 -0.76
CA VAL A 504 -2.75 21.65 -1.26
C VAL A 504 -3.67 21.06 -2.30
N THR A 505 -4.97 21.32 -2.19
CA THR A 505 -5.95 20.85 -3.18
C THR A 505 -6.63 22.03 -3.85
N THR A 506 -7.08 21.84 -5.09
CA THR A 506 -8.00 22.78 -5.74
C THR A 506 -9.33 22.09 -6.07
N SER A 507 -10.44 22.72 -5.69
CA SER A 507 -11.80 22.19 -5.90
C SER A 507 -12.82 23.30 -6.15
N ARG A 508 -14.00 22.95 -6.68
CA ARG A 508 -15.14 23.88 -6.80
C ARG A 508 -15.83 24.10 -5.46
N THR A 509 -16.01 23.03 -4.71
CA THR A 509 -16.74 23.02 -3.44
C THR A 509 -15.79 22.91 -2.25
N SER A 510 -16.18 23.50 -1.13
CA SER A 510 -15.49 23.28 0.15
C SER A 510 -15.74 21.85 0.61
N TYR A 511 -14.78 21.31 1.34
CA TYR A 511 -14.85 19.96 1.87
C TYR A 511 -13.90 19.82 3.06
N GLU A 512 -14.29 18.97 3.99
CA GLU A 512 -13.49 18.65 5.16
C GLU A 512 -13.12 17.18 5.13
N ILE A 513 -11.90 16.88 5.59
CA ILE A 513 -11.43 15.51 5.78
C ILE A 513 -11.48 15.25 7.28
N PRO A 514 -12.35 14.35 7.77
CA PRO A 514 -12.42 14.10 9.20
C PRO A 514 -11.06 13.63 9.73
N GLU A 515 -10.73 13.91 10.99
CA GLU A 515 -9.46 13.56 11.65
C GLU A 515 -8.18 14.26 11.13
N LEU A 516 -8.26 15.08 10.07
CA LEU A 516 -7.15 15.92 9.60
C LEU A 516 -7.51 17.39 9.74
N LEU A 517 -6.53 18.21 10.15
CA LEU A 517 -6.67 19.66 10.12
C LEU A 517 -6.62 20.13 8.67
N THR A 518 -7.79 20.43 8.12
CA THR A 518 -7.98 21.03 6.80
C THR A 518 -8.28 22.52 6.96
N ASP A 519 -7.44 23.36 6.40
CA ASP A 519 -7.68 24.80 6.35
C ASP A 519 -8.25 25.22 5.00
N GLU A 520 -9.32 25.99 5.04
CA GLU A 520 -9.98 26.47 3.85
C GLU A 520 -9.52 27.88 3.46
N VAL A 521 -9.18 28.02 2.17
CA VAL A 521 -8.90 29.29 1.54
C VAL A 521 -9.90 29.47 0.41
N GLN A 522 -11.00 30.16 0.73
CA GLN A 522 -11.99 30.55 -0.26
C GLN A 522 -11.36 31.52 -1.28
N VAL A 523 -11.36 31.10 -2.53
CA VAL A 523 -10.89 31.87 -3.68
C VAL A 523 -12.11 32.44 -4.40
N GLY A 524 -12.38 33.72 -4.12
CA GLY A 524 -13.49 34.44 -4.73
C GLY A 524 -13.08 35.34 -5.90
N GLU A 525 -13.95 36.31 -6.14
CA GLU A 525 -13.76 37.45 -7.05
C GLU A 525 -12.47 38.22 -6.74
N MET A 526 -11.91 38.84 -7.78
CA MET A 526 -10.76 39.75 -7.61
C MET A 526 -11.20 41.07 -6.99
N ASP A 527 -10.34 41.63 -6.13
CA ASP A 527 -10.51 43.01 -5.70
C ASP A 527 -10.31 43.97 -6.88
N GLU A 528 -10.78 45.21 -6.72
CA GLU A 528 -10.79 46.18 -7.81
C GLU A 528 -9.38 46.51 -8.31
N GLU A 529 -8.42 46.67 -7.40
CA GLU A 529 -7.01 46.92 -7.75
C GLU A 529 -6.44 45.78 -8.61
N ALA A 530 -6.71 44.53 -8.21
CA ALA A 530 -6.31 43.33 -8.94
C ALA A 530 -6.98 43.20 -10.31
N CYS A 531 -8.28 43.49 -10.40
CA CYS A 531 -9.03 43.52 -11.67
C CYS A 531 -8.39 44.50 -12.64
N MET A 532 -8.12 45.72 -12.16
CA MET A 532 -7.53 46.78 -12.96
C MET A 532 -6.11 46.44 -13.38
N GLU A 533 -5.28 45.87 -12.51
CA GLU A 533 -3.93 45.42 -12.86
C GLU A 533 -3.96 44.33 -13.95
N LEU A 534 -4.89 43.37 -13.85
CA LEU A 534 -5.02 42.29 -14.84
C LEU A 534 -5.49 42.84 -16.19
N LEU A 535 -6.53 43.67 -16.18
CA LEU A 535 -7.10 44.23 -17.40
C LEU A 535 -6.16 45.23 -18.07
N LYS A 536 -5.44 46.09 -17.32
CA LYS A 536 -4.41 46.98 -17.89
C LYS A 536 -3.28 46.23 -18.58
N LYS A 537 -2.94 45.02 -18.12
CA LYS A 537 -1.96 44.17 -18.82
C LYS A 537 -2.54 43.53 -20.08
N GLN A 538 -3.84 43.27 -20.10
CA GLN A 538 -4.53 42.60 -21.20
C GLN A 538 -4.94 43.56 -22.33
N CYS A 539 -5.46 44.73 -21.98
CA CYS A 539 -5.93 45.79 -22.88
C CYS A 539 -5.40 47.16 -22.38
N PRO A 540 -4.11 47.46 -22.59
CA PRO A 540 -3.43 48.62 -22.01
C PRO A 540 -3.92 49.98 -22.51
N ASP A 541 -4.53 50.03 -23.70
CA ASP A 541 -4.93 51.26 -24.38
C ASP A 541 -6.33 51.78 -23.98
N GLN A 542 -7.01 51.09 -23.05
CA GLN A 542 -8.38 51.42 -22.64
C GLN A 542 -8.43 52.26 -21.36
N GLU A 543 -9.48 53.09 -21.24
CA GLU A 543 -9.68 53.96 -20.08
C GLU A 543 -10.08 53.19 -18.81
N ASP A 544 -9.67 53.71 -17.64
CA ASP A 544 -9.93 53.08 -16.34
C ASP A 544 -11.43 52.90 -16.03
N GLU A 545 -12.30 53.75 -16.58
CA GLU A 545 -13.75 53.61 -16.42
C GLU A 545 -14.30 52.43 -17.21
N PHE A 546 -13.85 52.26 -18.46
CA PHE A 546 -14.22 51.13 -19.30
C PHE A 546 -13.76 49.81 -18.67
N LEU A 547 -12.52 49.74 -18.17
CA LEU A 547 -11.98 48.55 -17.52
C LEU A 547 -12.75 48.17 -16.25
N ARG A 548 -13.19 49.15 -15.45
CA ARG A 548 -14.03 48.90 -14.26
C ARG A 548 -15.37 48.28 -14.65
N ARG A 549 -16.05 48.84 -15.66
CA ARG A 549 -17.32 48.29 -16.18
C ARG A 549 -17.12 46.89 -16.76
N LEU A 550 -16.05 46.66 -17.50
CA LEU A 550 -15.71 45.34 -18.04
C LEU A 550 -15.50 44.31 -16.91
N ALA A 551 -14.79 44.68 -15.85
CA ALA A 551 -14.61 43.83 -14.68
C ALA A 551 -15.96 43.49 -13.99
N GLU A 552 -16.87 44.46 -13.89
CA GLU A 552 -18.22 44.24 -13.34
C GLU A 552 -19.04 43.26 -14.19
N PHE A 553 -19.06 43.43 -15.51
CA PHE A 553 -19.78 42.51 -16.42
C PHE A 553 -19.18 41.10 -16.44
N CYS A 554 -17.88 40.96 -16.20
CA CYS A 554 -17.21 39.68 -16.04
C CYS A 554 -17.32 39.09 -14.62
N GLY A 555 -18.08 39.73 -13.71
CA GLY A 555 -18.23 39.28 -12.33
C GLY A 555 -16.92 39.26 -11.55
N LYS A 556 -15.93 40.06 -11.96
CA LYS A 556 -14.57 40.11 -11.39
C LYS A 556 -13.87 38.74 -11.36
N ILE A 557 -14.22 37.84 -12.31
CA ILE A 557 -13.64 36.51 -12.46
C ILE A 557 -12.44 36.57 -13.44
N PRO A 558 -11.21 36.20 -13.04
CA PRO A 558 -10.01 36.37 -13.87
C PRO A 558 -10.11 35.71 -15.24
N LEU A 559 -10.60 34.47 -15.34
CA LEU A 559 -10.75 33.81 -16.64
C LEU A 559 -11.73 34.56 -17.56
N ALA A 560 -12.88 34.99 -17.04
CA ALA A 560 -13.86 35.76 -17.81
C ALA A 560 -13.28 37.11 -18.27
N MET A 561 -12.54 37.80 -17.40
CA MET A 561 -11.86 39.06 -17.72
C MET A 561 -10.76 38.88 -18.76
N CYS A 562 -9.95 37.82 -18.68
CA CYS A 562 -8.93 37.54 -19.71
C CYS A 562 -9.57 37.26 -21.08
N ILE A 563 -10.66 36.48 -21.10
CA ILE A 563 -11.39 36.17 -22.34
C ILE A 563 -12.04 37.43 -22.91
N ALA A 564 -12.77 38.20 -22.12
CA ALA A 564 -13.44 39.42 -22.59
C ALA A 564 -12.46 40.53 -22.96
N GLY A 565 -11.42 40.74 -22.14
CA GLY A 565 -10.36 41.72 -22.38
C GLY A 565 -9.56 41.43 -23.66
N SER A 566 -9.38 40.16 -24.02
CA SER A 566 -8.72 39.79 -25.29
C SER A 566 -9.50 40.15 -26.56
N GLN A 567 -10.76 40.57 -26.42
CA GLN A 567 -11.66 40.87 -27.53
C GLN A 567 -11.96 42.36 -27.68
N VAL A 568 -11.40 43.23 -26.83
CA VAL A 568 -11.73 44.67 -26.87
C VAL A 568 -11.42 45.26 -28.24
N ASP A 569 -10.31 44.84 -28.85
CA ASP A 569 -9.87 45.31 -30.18
C ASP A 569 -10.67 44.70 -31.34
N ASP A 570 -11.52 43.70 -31.10
CA ASP A 570 -12.41 43.12 -32.12
C ASP A 570 -13.64 44.02 -32.38
N PHE A 571 -13.81 45.13 -31.63
CA PHE A 571 -14.91 46.08 -31.76
C PHE A 571 -14.39 47.47 -32.13
N GLU A 572 -15.08 48.15 -33.05
CA GLU A 572 -14.76 49.56 -33.39
C GLU A 572 -15.04 50.50 -32.22
N ASN A 573 -16.06 50.17 -31.41
CA ASN A 573 -16.37 50.85 -30.16
C ASN A 573 -16.36 49.82 -29.01
N SER A 574 -15.47 50.02 -28.04
CA SER A 574 -15.32 49.12 -26.90
C SER A 574 -16.60 49.03 -26.05
N ASP A 575 -17.47 50.05 -26.00
CA ASP A 575 -18.76 49.98 -25.30
C ASP A 575 -19.73 48.94 -25.88
N GLU A 576 -19.59 48.55 -27.15
CA GLU A 576 -20.41 47.48 -27.76
C GLU A 576 -20.15 46.11 -27.13
N LEU A 577 -18.93 45.89 -26.63
CA LEU A 577 -18.54 44.70 -25.88
C LEU A 577 -19.37 44.60 -24.58
N LEU A 578 -19.50 45.71 -23.86
CA LEU A 578 -20.24 45.76 -22.59
C LEU A 578 -21.72 45.49 -22.82
N GLN A 579 -22.31 46.04 -23.89
CA GLN A 579 -23.71 45.76 -24.26
C GLN A 579 -23.94 44.28 -24.63
N HIS A 580 -23.00 43.64 -25.32
CA HIS A 580 -23.10 42.21 -25.65
C HIS A 580 -23.05 41.33 -24.40
N LEU A 581 -22.12 41.59 -23.47
CA LEU A 581 -22.00 40.86 -22.20
C LEU A 581 -23.26 41.00 -21.31
N GLN A 582 -24.00 42.11 -21.46
CA GLN A 582 -25.25 42.39 -20.75
C GLN A 582 -26.45 41.62 -21.32
N ASN A 583 -26.50 41.39 -22.63
CA ASN A 583 -27.69 40.88 -23.33
C ASN A 583 -27.78 39.35 -23.49
N GLN A 584 -26.69 38.60 -23.24
CA GLN A 584 -26.67 37.13 -23.44
C GLN A 584 -26.43 36.32 -22.15
N PRO A 585 -27.38 36.16 -21.21
CA PRO A 585 -27.26 35.14 -20.17
C PRO A 585 -27.68 33.76 -20.72
N MET A 586 -26.75 32.81 -20.80
CA MET A 586 -27.11 31.39 -20.98
C MET A 586 -27.95 30.93 -19.76
N LYS A 587 -29.05 30.22 -20.01
CA LYS A 587 -29.94 29.66 -18.98
C LYS A 587 -29.43 28.37 -18.34
N THR A 588 -28.26 27.88 -18.76
CA THR A 588 -27.81 26.53 -18.40
C THR A 588 -26.84 26.57 -17.23
N LEU A 589 -27.00 25.60 -16.30
CA LEU A 589 -26.35 25.43 -15.00
C LEU A 589 -27.11 26.09 -13.83
N GLU A 590 -27.98 25.30 -13.19
CA GLU A 590 -28.62 25.62 -11.92
C GLU A 590 -27.57 25.62 -10.78
N CYS A 591 -27.00 26.81 -10.49
CA CYS A 591 -26.15 27.23 -9.35
C CYS A 591 -24.66 26.77 -9.37
N PRO A 592 -23.63 27.59 -9.01
CA PRO A 592 -23.57 28.90 -8.32
C PRO A 592 -23.20 30.09 -9.24
N LYS A 593 -23.38 31.33 -8.76
CA LYS A 593 -23.32 32.59 -9.54
C LYS A 593 -22.05 32.84 -10.40
N SER A 594 -20.93 32.14 -10.18
CA SER A 594 -19.66 32.32 -10.92
C SER A 594 -19.68 31.78 -12.36
N ASP A 595 -20.43 30.71 -12.61
CA ASP A 595 -20.30 29.89 -13.81
C ASP A 595 -20.90 30.62 -15.02
N GLN A 596 -21.99 31.36 -14.76
CA GLN A 596 -22.66 32.22 -15.73
C GLN A 596 -21.78 33.34 -16.31
N TYR A 597 -20.76 33.81 -15.59
CA TYR A 597 -19.87 34.87 -16.10
C TYR A 597 -18.80 34.29 -17.04
N VAL A 598 -18.26 33.12 -16.71
CA VAL A 598 -17.27 32.44 -17.52
C VAL A 598 -17.92 31.90 -18.80
N ASP A 599 -19.09 31.29 -18.71
CA ASP A 599 -19.84 30.80 -19.88
C ASP A 599 -20.24 31.94 -20.82
N ARG A 600 -20.63 33.10 -20.28
CA ARG A 600 -20.89 34.31 -21.08
C ARG A 600 -19.66 34.77 -21.85
N ALA A 601 -18.51 34.85 -21.17
CA ALA A 601 -17.26 35.24 -21.80
C ALA A 601 -16.80 34.21 -22.86
N ILE A 602 -16.92 32.91 -22.57
CA ILE A 602 -16.61 31.82 -23.50
C ILE A 602 -17.55 31.88 -24.70
N ASN A 603 -18.87 31.99 -24.51
CA ASN A 603 -19.85 32.03 -25.60
C ASN A 603 -19.60 33.19 -26.53
N MET A 604 -19.37 34.39 -25.98
CA MET A 604 -19.06 35.59 -26.78
C MET A 604 -17.74 35.42 -27.54
N SER A 605 -16.68 34.95 -26.87
CA SER A 605 -15.40 34.68 -27.52
C SER A 605 -15.53 33.65 -28.63
N TYR A 606 -16.33 32.62 -28.38
CA TYR A 606 -16.62 31.57 -29.33
C TYR A 606 -17.41 32.12 -30.51
N GLU A 607 -18.48 32.90 -30.31
CA GLU A 607 -19.28 33.51 -31.38
C GLU A 607 -18.43 34.38 -32.33
N LYS A 608 -17.49 35.15 -31.78
CA LYS A 608 -16.55 36.01 -32.53
C LYS A 608 -15.39 35.25 -33.18
N CYS A 609 -15.11 34.02 -32.77
CA CYS A 609 -14.15 33.18 -33.49
C CYS A 609 -14.62 32.97 -34.93
N SER A 610 -13.66 33.03 -35.86
CA SER A 610 -13.87 32.60 -37.23
C SER A 610 -14.33 31.14 -37.28
N SER A 611 -14.96 30.73 -38.39
CA SER A 611 -15.37 29.34 -38.60
C SER A 611 -14.19 28.36 -38.43
N GLU A 612 -12.99 28.78 -38.85
CA GLU A 612 -11.76 28.02 -38.73
C GLU A 612 -11.27 27.88 -37.28
N GLU A 613 -11.35 28.94 -36.49
CA GLU A 613 -11.00 28.92 -35.06
C GLU A 613 -11.98 28.05 -34.26
N LYS A 614 -13.28 28.13 -34.55
CA LYS A 614 -14.32 27.28 -33.94
C LYS A 614 -14.06 25.79 -34.23
N GLU A 615 -13.84 25.45 -35.51
CA GLU A 615 -13.53 24.08 -35.91
C GLU A 615 -12.25 23.57 -35.24
N THR A 616 -11.19 24.39 -35.22
CA THR A 616 -9.92 24.07 -34.58
C THR A 616 -10.12 23.79 -33.09
N LEU A 617 -10.85 24.67 -32.39
CA LEU A 617 -11.10 24.53 -30.96
C LEU A 617 -11.90 23.25 -30.65
N CYS A 618 -12.95 22.96 -31.43
CA CYS A 618 -13.73 21.71 -31.30
C CYS A 618 -12.85 20.47 -31.49
N ARG A 619 -11.97 20.46 -32.49
CA ARG A 619 -11.07 19.32 -32.75
C ARG A 619 -10.05 19.14 -31.64
N LEU A 620 -9.45 20.23 -31.14
CA LEU A 620 -8.44 20.14 -30.08
C LEU A 620 -9.02 19.71 -28.72
N ALA A 621 -10.33 19.87 -28.50
CA ALA A 621 -10.99 19.44 -27.27
C ALA A 621 -10.90 17.93 -27.00
N VAL A 622 -10.50 17.12 -28.00
CA VAL A 622 -10.27 15.68 -27.87
C VAL A 622 -9.12 15.32 -26.92
N PHE A 623 -8.14 16.21 -26.72
CA PHE A 623 -6.99 15.93 -25.86
C PHE A 623 -7.39 16.02 -24.39
N GLU A 624 -7.21 14.93 -23.64
CA GLU A 624 -7.45 14.91 -22.20
C GLU A 624 -6.33 15.62 -21.43
N GLY A 625 -5.07 15.38 -21.80
CA GLY A 625 -3.89 16.02 -21.20
C GLY A 625 -3.30 17.15 -22.04
N ASN A 626 -2.11 17.60 -21.67
CA ASN A 626 -1.33 18.54 -22.46
C ASN A 626 -0.91 17.89 -23.79
N PHE A 627 -0.81 18.66 -24.86
CA PHE A 627 -0.48 18.15 -26.19
C PHE A 627 0.58 19.03 -26.88
N SER A 628 1.33 18.43 -27.81
CA SER A 628 2.35 19.11 -28.58
C SER A 628 1.76 19.88 -29.77
N GLU A 629 2.53 20.82 -30.34
CA GLU A 629 2.18 21.49 -31.60
C GLU A 629 1.97 20.48 -32.75
N GLU A 630 2.74 19.40 -32.75
CA GLU A 630 2.65 18.34 -33.75
C GLU A 630 1.36 17.53 -33.63
N ALA A 631 0.97 17.14 -32.40
CA ALA A 631 -0.29 16.46 -32.16
C ALA A 631 -1.48 17.35 -32.57
N ALA A 632 -1.43 18.64 -32.23
CA ALA A 632 -2.44 19.61 -32.64
C ALA A 632 -2.58 19.68 -34.17
N ARG A 633 -1.45 19.78 -34.89
CA ARG A 633 -1.42 19.84 -36.35
C ARG A 633 -2.11 18.64 -37.00
N VAL A 634 -1.88 17.44 -36.47
CA VAL A 634 -2.49 16.21 -37.01
C VAL A 634 -3.99 16.17 -36.76
N VAL A 635 -4.45 16.54 -35.57
CA VAL A 635 -5.87 16.50 -35.21
C VAL A 635 -6.68 17.58 -35.93
N ILE A 636 -6.09 18.75 -36.20
CA ILE A 636 -6.74 19.83 -36.96
C ILE A 636 -6.95 19.46 -38.43
N GLU A 637 -6.05 18.66 -39.02
CA GLU A 637 -6.18 18.11 -40.37
C GLU A 637 -6.36 19.16 -41.49
N LYS A 638 -5.52 20.19 -41.50
CA LYS A 638 -5.53 21.22 -42.55
C LYS A 638 -4.12 21.54 -43.05
N GLU A 639 -3.77 21.03 -44.23
CA GLU A 639 -2.41 21.14 -44.80
C GLU A 639 -1.97 22.58 -45.08
N ASN A 640 -2.90 23.45 -45.49
CA ASN A 640 -2.63 24.85 -45.81
C ASN A 640 -2.80 25.80 -44.61
N LEU A 641 -3.18 25.28 -43.45
CA LEU A 641 -3.38 26.10 -42.26
C LEU A 641 -2.07 26.22 -41.48
N ASP A 642 -1.67 27.45 -41.18
CA ASP A 642 -0.64 27.69 -40.17
C ASP A 642 -1.22 27.37 -38.78
N THR A 643 -1.14 26.09 -38.40
CA THR A 643 -1.57 25.57 -37.09
C THR A 643 -1.01 26.42 -35.95
N LYS A 644 0.25 26.84 -36.05
CA LYS A 644 0.89 27.64 -35.02
C LYS A 644 0.24 29.01 -34.90
N SER A 645 -0.10 29.64 -36.03
CA SER A 645 -0.82 30.91 -36.04
C SER A 645 -2.21 30.78 -35.44
N VAL A 646 -3.01 29.78 -35.83
CA VAL A 646 -4.37 29.59 -35.29
C VAL A 646 -4.37 29.23 -33.82
N VAL A 647 -3.50 28.29 -33.39
CA VAL A 647 -3.37 27.95 -31.97
C VAL A 647 -2.91 29.17 -31.17
N LYS A 648 -1.98 29.99 -31.69
CA LYS A 648 -1.60 31.27 -31.06
C LYS A 648 -2.75 32.26 -30.98
N LYS A 649 -3.63 32.34 -31.98
CA LYS A 649 -4.85 33.18 -31.91
C LYS A 649 -5.79 32.69 -30.80
N LEU A 650 -6.00 31.37 -30.70
CA LEU A 650 -6.80 30.78 -29.61
C LEU A 650 -6.15 30.99 -28.24
N VAL A 651 -4.82 30.98 -28.14
CA VAL A 651 -4.07 31.35 -26.93
C VAL A 651 -4.26 32.83 -26.59
N ARG A 652 -4.20 33.73 -27.58
CA ARG A 652 -4.47 35.17 -27.38
C ARG A 652 -5.91 35.42 -26.91
N ARG A 653 -6.88 34.66 -27.43
CA ARG A 653 -8.29 34.67 -27.00
C ARG A 653 -8.52 34.00 -25.62
N SER A 654 -7.47 33.51 -24.96
CA SER A 654 -7.54 32.75 -23.70
C SER A 654 -8.42 31.48 -23.75
N LEU A 655 -8.68 30.95 -24.96
CA LEU A 655 -9.44 29.71 -25.16
C LEU A 655 -8.55 28.46 -25.09
N ILE A 656 -7.24 28.63 -25.27
CA ILE A 656 -6.20 27.61 -25.10
C ILE A 656 -5.12 28.18 -24.18
N LYS A 657 -4.55 27.34 -23.33
CA LYS A 657 -3.38 27.67 -22.52
C LYS A 657 -2.12 27.12 -23.18
N GLN A 658 -1.00 27.77 -22.92
CA GLN A 658 0.32 27.30 -23.32
C GLN A 658 1.16 27.06 -22.05
N PRO A 659 1.03 25.90 -21.38
CA PRO A 659 1.73 25.62 -20.14
C PRO A 659 3.25 25.66 -20.28
N THR A 660 3.79 25.20 -21.43
CA THR A 660 5.22 25.30 -21.74
C THR A 660 5.38 25.87 -23.13
N LYS A 661 6.60 26.32 -23.48
CA LYS A 661 6.91 26.84 -24.83
C LYS A 661 6.45 25.93 -25.97
N HIS A 662 6.36 24.62 -25.75
CA HIS A 662 6.07 23.62 -26.77
C HIS A 662 4.82 22.76 -26.51
N ARG A 663 4.06 23.05 -25.44
CA ARG A 663 2.86 22.29 -25.06
C ARG A 663 1.68 23.22 -24.88
N TYR A 664 0.51 22.74 -25.26
CA TYR A 664 -0.76 23.42 -25.13
C TYR A 664 -1.72 22.61 -24.27
N SER A 665 -2.73 23.26 -23.71
CA SER A 665 -3.80 22.61 -22.97
C SER A 665 -5.11 23.38 -23.09
N ILE A 666 -6.23 22.68 -22.96
CA ILE A 666 -7.57 23.29 -22.97
C ILE A 666 -8.14 23.20 -21.57
N HIS A 667 -8.69 24.31 -21.11
CA HIS A 667 -9.32 24.37 -19.79
C HIS A 667 -10.61 23.53 -19.76
N LEU A 668 -10.85 22.83 -18.65
CA LEU A 668 -12.00 21.93 -18.51
C LEU A 668 -13.35 22.61 -18.81
N LEU A 669 -13.55 23.85 -18.35
CA LEU A 669 -14.77 24.62 -18.65
C LEU A 669 -15.00 24.85 -20.14
N ILE A 670 -13.94 25.03 -20.91
CA ILE A 670 -14.04 25.22 -22.36
C ILE A 670 -14.42 23.90 -23.01
N LYS A 671 -13.88 22.76 -22.53
CA LYS A 671 -14.32 21.44 -22.99
C LYS A 671 -15.80 21.20 -22.69
N HIS A 672 -16.25 21.45 -21.46
CA HIS A 672 -17.66 21.33 -21.09
C HIS A 672 -18.57 22.25 -21.91
N PHE A 673 -18.15 23.50 -22.14
CA PHE A 673 -18.87 24.41 -23.04
C PHE A 673 -19.02 23.80 -24.45
N LEU A 674 -17.93 23.26 -25.02
CA LEU A 674 -17.94 22.64 -26.35
C LEU A 674 -18.76 21.33 -26.40
N GLU A 675 -18.81 20.57 -25.31
CA GLU A 675 -19.66 19.39 -25.16
C GLU A 675 -21.14 19.78 -25.11
N HIS A 676 -21.51 20.81 -24.35
CA HIS A 676 -22.88 21.30 -24.31
C HIS A 676 -23.33 21.88 -25.67
N GLN A 677 -22.44 22.55 -26.41
CA GLN A 677 -22.73 22.98 -27.80
C GLN A 677 -23.04 21.79 -28.72
N GLN A 678 -22.59 20.59 -28.37
CA GLN A 678 -22.91 19.37 -29.11
C GLN A 678 -24.21 18.72 -28.67
N GLU A 679 -24.81 19.05 -27.53
CA GLU A 679 -26.03 18.35 -27.04
C GLU A 679 -27.29 18.75 -27.81
N SER A 680 -27.35 19.97 -28.36
CA SER A 680 -28.49 20.44 -29.14
C SER A 680 -28.70 19.65 -30.45
N GLU A 681 -29.93 19.59 -30.95
CA GLU A 681 -30.28 18.87 -32.20
C GLU A 681 -30.17 19.75 -33.47
N ASN A 682 -29.38 20.83 -33.43
CA ASN A 682 -29.22 21.73 -34.58
C ASN A 682 -28.07 21.31 -35.51
N GLU A 683 -28.07 21.83 -36.74
CA GLU A 683 -27.06 21.52 -37.77
C GLU A 683 -25.63 21.88 -37.30
N THR A 684 -25.48 22.91 -36.48
CA THR A 684 -24.19 23.33 -35.91
C THR A 684 -23.64 22.32 -34.91
N ALA A 685 -24.48 21.72 -34.07
CA ALA A 685 -24.10 20.69 -33.11
C ALA A 685 -23.76 19.37 -33.81
N GLU A 686 -24.50 19.01 -34.86
CA GLU A 686 -24.18 17.84 -35.68
C GLU A 686 -22.80 17.97 -36.34
N LYS A 687 -22.50 19.15 -36.90
CA LYS A 687 -21.14 19.47 -37.40
C LYS A 687 -20.10 19.37 -36.29
N ALA A 688 -20.35 19.92 -35.11
CA ALA A 688 -19.40 19.86 -33.99
C ALA A 688 -19.13 18.41 -33.53
N ARG A 689 -20.16 17.55 -33.44
CA ARG A 689 -20.03 16.11 -33.15
C ARG A 689 -19.19 15.40 -34.21
N ALA A 690 -19.44 15.68 -35.49
CA ALA A 690 -18.67 15.11 -36.60
C ALA A 690 -17.19 15.52 -36.54
N GLN A 691 -16.90 16.79 -36.23
CA GLN A 691 -15.54 17.30 -36.05
C GLN A 691 -14.82 16.63 -34.86
N MET A 692 -15.52 16.47 -33.73
CA MET A 692 -14.98 15.79 -32.55
C MET A 692 -14.72 14.30 -32.83
N MET A 693 -15.63 13.61 -33.53
CA MET A 693 -15.43 12.21 -33.93
C MET A 693 -14.24 12.08 -34.89
N ARG A 694 -14.11 12.98 -35.87
CA ARG A 694 -12.94 13.03 -36.76
C ARG A 694 -11.64 13.25 -35.99
N ALA A 695 -11.66 14.17 -35.02
CA ALA A 695 -10.52 14.42 -34.14
C ALA A 695 -10.11 13.18 -33.33
N LYS A 696 -11.08 12.41 -32.79
CA LYS A 696 -10.81 11.13 -32.10
C LYS A 696 -10.11 10.12 -33.00
N VAL A 697 -10.60 9.95 -34.23
CA VAL A 697 -9.99 9.05 -35.22
C VAL A 697 -8.53 9.45 -35.52
N LEU A 698 -8.29 10.75 -35.73
CA LEU A 698 -6.93 11.27 -36.01
C LEU A 698 -6.00 11.15 -34.79
N MET A 699 -6.52 11.39 -33.59
CA MET A 699 -5.78 11.25 -32.34
C MET A 699 -5.36 9.79 -32.11
N VAL A 700 -6.28 8.84 -32.31
CA VAL A 700 -5.98 7.41 -32.23
C VAL A 700 -4.89 7.03 -33.23
N LYS A 701 -5.04 7.46 -34.49
CA LYS A 701 -4.02 7.22 -35.53
C LYS A 701 -2.65 7.78 -35.13
N TYR A 702 -2.61 9.02 -34.65
CA TYR A 702 -1.38 9.71 -34.27
C TYR A 702 -0.67 9.02 -33.10
N TYR A 703 -1.36 8.77 -31.99
CA TYR A 703 -0.70 8.23 -30.80
C TYR A 703 -0.40 6.73 -30.90
N LEU A 704 -1.15 5.96 -31.70
CA LEU A 704 -0.74 4.60 -32.04
C LEU A 704 0.54 4.59 -32.89
N GLU A 705 0.66 5.49 -33.87
CA GLU A 705 1.90 5.62 -34.66
C GLU A 705 3.06 6.13 -33.80
N LEU A 706 2.84 7.14 -32.96
CA LEU A 706 3.85 7.66 -32.05
C LEU A 706 4.30 6.59 -31.05
N GLY A 707 3.36 5.85 -30.47
CA GLY A 707 3.64 4.76 -29.56
C GLY A 707 4.42 3.63 -30.24
N HIS A 708 4.10 3.31 -31.49
CA HIS A 708 4.90 2.41 -32.32
C HIS A 708 6.32 2.95 -32.52
N ASP A 709 6.48 4.19 -32.98
CA ASP A 709 7.78 4.80 -33.28
C ASP A 709 8.68 4.88 -32.04
N LEU A 710 8.14 5.30 -30.90
CA LEU A 710 8.87 5.33 -29.63
C LEU A 710 9.30 3.92 -29.20
N THR A 711 8.43 2.92 -29.42
CA THR A 711 8.77 1.51 -29.18
C THR A 711 9.91 1.06 -30.10
N MET A 712 9.85 1.33 -31.39
CA MET A 712 10.91 0.90 -32.32
C MET A 712 12.23 1.58 -32.01
N LYS A 713 12.21 2.87 -31.65
CA LYS A 713 13.38 3.66 -31.28
C LYS A 713 13.94 3.27 -29.91
N SER A 714 13.15 2.72 -28.99
CA SER A 714 13.67 2.25 -27.71
C SER A 714 14.66 1.08 -27.89
N TYR A 715 14.51 0.29 -28.96
CA TYR A 715 15.46 -0.75 -29.39
C TYR A 715 16.54 -0.24 -30.35
N SER A 716 16.70 1.08 -30.53
CA SER A 716 17.91 1.63 -31.13
C SER A 716 19.04 1.71 -30.10
N LYS A 717 20.28 1.81 -30.57
CA LYS A 717 21.44 1.88 -29.69
C LYS A 717 21.35 3.05 -28.72
N ASP A 718 21.36 2.75 -27.43
CA ASP A 718 21.22 3.70 -26.31
C ASP A 718 19.90 4.51 -26.35
N GLY A 719 18.90 4.03 -27.11
CA GLY A 719 17.63 4.73 -27.32
C GLY A 719 16.62 4.57 -26.19
N TYR A 720 16.77 3.57 -25.31
CA TYR A 720 15.74 3.19 -24.34
C TYR A 720 15.32 4.35 -23.42
N LYS A 721 16.28 5.01 -22.76
CA LYS A 721 16.02 6.06 -21.76
C LYS A 721 15.28 7.26 -22.35
N ALA A 722 15.79 7.81 -23.45
CA ALA A 722 15.20 9.00 -24.09
C ALA A 722 13.77 8.74 -24.59
N ASN A 723 13.53 7.57 -25.20
CA ASN A 723 12.20 7.23 -25.70
C ASN A 723 11.22 6.91 -24.56
N ARG A 724 11.71 6.36 -23.44
CA ARG A 724 10.88 6.18 -22.25
C ARG A 724 10.45 7.51 -21.64
N GLU A 725 11.37 8.48 -21.54
CA GLU A 725 11.00 9.83 -21.09
C GLU A 725 10.04 10.54 -22.06
N ALA A 726 10.21 10.35 -23.37
CA ALA A 726 9.25 10.85 -24.35
C ALA A 726 7.85 10.21 -24.17
N LEU A 727 7.78 8.90 -23.91
CA LEU A 727 6.53 8.21 -23.59
C LEU A 727 5.88 8.76 -22.30
N LYS A 728 6.70 9.11 -21.29
CA LYS A 728 6.24 9.73 -20.03
C LYS A 728 5.52 11.05 -20.27
N GLN A 729 5.94 11.83 -21.26
CA GLN A 729 5.31 13.11 -21.62
C GLN A 729 3.96 12.95 -22.31
N GLU A 730 3.70 11.80 -22.96
CA GLU A 730 2.47 11.52 -23.71
C GLU A 730 1.51 10.57 -22.98
N THR A 731 1.80 10.25 -21.72
CA THR A 731 1.09 9.21 -20.97
C THR A 731 -0.42 9.40 -20.94
N ASP A 732 -0.88 10.63 -20.64
CA ASP A 732 -2.31 10.92 -20.50
C ASP A 732 -3.05 10.68 -21.84
N ASN A 733 -2.46 11.13 -22.95
CA ASN A 733 -3.07 11.01 -24.27
C ASN A 733 -3.00 9.58 -24.84
N ILE A 734 -1.90 8.85 -24.61
CA ILE A 734 -1.81 7.44 -25.02
C ILE A 734 -2.77 6.59 -24.19
N GLN A 735 -2.85 6.82 -22.87
CA GLN A 735 -3.81 6.14 -22.02
C GLN A 735 -5.24 6.39 -22.48
N ASN A 736 -5.60 7.63 -22.81
CA ASN A 736 -6.90 7.95 -23.39
C ASN A 736 -7.13 7.21 -24.73
N VAL A 737 -6.16 7.22 -25.64
CA VAL A 737 -6.28 6.49 -26.92
C VAL A 737 -6.52 4.99 -26.72
N LEU A 738 -5.82 4.34 -25.78
CA LEU A 738 -6.06 2.94 -25.46
C LEU A 738 -7.48 2.72 -24.91
N LYS A 739 -7.97 3.60 -24.01
CA LYS A 739 -9.34 3.56 -23.48
C LYS A 739 -10.39 3.78 -24.58
N ILE A 740 -10.19 4.75 -25.47
CA ILE A 740 -11.07 5.02 -26.63
C ILE A 740 -11.17 3.77 -27.51
N CYS A 741 -10.07 3.08 -27.77
CA CYS A 741 -10.10 1.83 -28.54
C CYS A 741 -10.94 0.74 -27.87
N CYS A 742 -11.00 0.69 -26.53
CA CYS A 742 -11.78 -0.27 -25.76
C CYS A 742 -13.28 0.07 -25.66
N GLN A 743 -13.64 1.35 -25.51
CA GLN A 743 -15.01 1.80 -25.17
C GLN A 743 -15.98 1.94 -26.38
N GLN A 744 -15.73 1.23 -27.49
CA GLN A 744 -16.54 1.37 -28.71
C GLN A 744 -17.89 0.66 -28.57
N LYS A 745 -19.00 1.42 -28.70
CA LYS A 745 -20.38 0.90 -28.56
C LYS A 745 -20.81 -0.04 -29.71
N ASP A 746 -20.32 0.18 -30.93
CA ASP A 746 -20.50 -0.73 -32.08
C ASP A 746 -19.15 -1.01 -32.76
N PRO A 747 -18.50 -2.14 -32.44
CA PRO A 747 -17.19 -2.52 -32.96
C PRO A 747 -17.11 -2.63 -34.49
N LYS A 748 -18.22 -2.96 -35.17
CA LYS A 748 -18.23 -3.37 -36.59
C LYS A 748 -18.33 -2.20 -37.57
N THR A 749 -18.73 -1.03 -37.09
CA THR A 749 -19.04 0.15 -37.92
C THR A 749 -18.23 1.40 -37.52
N SER A 750 -17.30 1.26 -36.57
CA SER A 750 -16.51 2.38 -36.04
C SER A 750 -15.20 2.61 -36.82
N ASP A 751 -15.02 3.82 -37.35
CA ASP A 751 -13.78 4.32 -37.95
C ASP A 751 -12.54 4.12 -37.04
N ILE A 752 -12.76 4.07 -35.72
CA ILE A 752 -11.71 3.84 -34.72
C ILE A 752 -11.24 2.38 -34.76
N SER A 753 -12.16 1.41 -34.90
CA SER A 753 -11.81 0.00 -35.07
C SER A 753 -11.02 -0.21 -36.36
N ASP A 754 -11.37 0.49 -37.44
CA ASP A 754 -10.60 0.48 -38.68
C ASP A 754 -9.21 1.10 -38.50
N CYS A 755 -9.10 2.25 -37.85
CA CYS A 755 -7.80 2.86 -37.58
C CYS A 755 -6.89 1.97 -36.73
N LEU A 756 -7.45 1.31 -35.71
CA LEU A 756 -6.73 0.34 -34.90
C LEU A 756 -6.23 -0.82 -35.77
N ALA A 757 -7.10 -1.42 -36.60
CA ALA A 757 -6.75 -2.55 -37.46
C ALA A 757 -5.65 -2.22 -38.50
N HIS A 758 -5.56 -0.96 -38.95
CA HIS A 758 -4.50 -0.50 -39.86
C HIS A 758 -3.23 -0.02 -39.15
N SER A 759 -3.25 0.12 -37.83
CA SER A 759 -2.10 0.61 -37.08
C SER A 759 -0.94 -0.41 -37.09
N LYS A 760 0.29 0.10 -37.02
CA LYS A 760 1.48 -0.73 -36.86
C LYS A 760 1.55 -1.40 -35.48
N VAL A 761 0.91 -0.81 -34.46
CA VAL A 761 0.73 -1.44 -33.14
C VAL A 761 -0.04 -2.74 -33.28
N TYR A 762 -1.16 -2.72 -34.01
CA TYR A 762 -2.00 -3.89 -34.20
C TYR A 762 -1.35 -4.96 -35.09
N THR A 763 -0.72 -4.52 -36.19
CA THR A 763 -0.25 -5.43 -37.25
C THR A 763 1.15 -6.01 -37.01
N THR A 764 2.08 -5.26 -36.42
CA THR A 764 3.52 -5.64 -36.42
C THR A 764 4.21 -5.54 -35.07
N SER A 765 3.81 -4.62 -34.20
CA SER A 765 4.60 -4.26 -33.01
C SER A 765 3.92 -4.55 -31.67
N ALA A 766 2.74 -5.17 -31.65
CA ALA A 766 1.94 -5.42 -30.44
C ALA A 766 2.74 -5.94 -29.24
N ARG A 767 3.61 -6.94 -29.47
CA ARG A 767 4.48 -7.51 -28.43
C ARG A 767 5.38 -6.44 -27.79
N PHE A 768 6.17 -5.76 -28.61
CA PHE A 768 7.16 -4.79 -28.13
C PHE A 768 6.50 -3.54 -27.59
N PHE A 769 5.41 -3.09 -28.21
CA PHE A 769 4.58 -2.00 -27.72
C PHE A 769 4.07 -2.33 -26.31
N SER A 770 3.49 -3.52 -26.11
CA SER A 770 2.98 -3.92 -24.79
C SER A 770 4.08 -4.03 -23.72
N LEU A 771 5.29 -4.48 -24.08
CA LEU A 771 6.43 -4.53 -23.16
C LEU A 771 6.92 -3.13 -22.78
N PHE A 772 7.04 -2.23 -23.77
CA PHE A 772 7.56 -0.88 -23.56
C PHE A 772 6.56 0.02 -22.85
N VAL A 773 5.29 -0.04 -23.23
CA VAL A 773 4.23 0.83 -22.69
C VAL A 773 3.92 0.51 -21.22
N ARG A 774 4.02 -0.77 -20.80
CA ARG A 774 3.92 -1.18 -19.39
C ARG A 774 4.99 -0.58 -18.48
N THR A 775 6.03 0.03 -19.04
CA THR A 775 7.04 0.74 -18.24
C THR A 775 6.52 2.07 -17.68
N ILE A 776 5.31 2.50 -18.09
CA ILE A 776 4.70 3.78 -17.66
C ILE A 776 3.18 3.63 -17.48
N ILE A 777 2.49 3.01 -18.44
CA ILE A 777 1.04 2.86 -18.43
C ILE A 777 0.63 1.64 -17.59
N PRO A 778 -0.45 1.72 -16.80
CA PRO A 778 -0.93 0.62 -15.98
C PRO A 778 -1.14 -0.67 -16.79
N GLY A 779 -0.70 -1.80 -16.21
CA GLY A 779 -0.87 -3.11 -16.82
C GLY A 779 -2.33 -3.45 -17.15
N SER A 780 -3.29 -3.02 -16.31
CA SER A 780 -4.74 -3.24 -16.52
C SER A 780 -5.25 -2.64 -17.83
N ILE A 781 -4.87 -1.40 -18.14
CA ILE A 781 -5.28 -0.70 -19.37
C ILE A 781 -4.66 -1.37 -20.60
N VAL A 782 -3.38 -1.75 -20.51
CA VAL A 782 -2.69 -2.46 -21.59
C VAL A 782 -3.32 -3.85 -21.80
N ASP A 783 -3.68 -4.56 -20.72
CA ASP A 783 -4.34 -5.86 -20.78
C ASP A 783 -5.70 -5.77 -21.48
N GLU A 784 -6.53 -4.79 -21.09
CA GLU A 784 -7.84 -4.55 -21.72
C GLU A 784 -7.69 -4.22 -23.21
N PHE A 785 -6.71 -3.39 -23.57
CA PHE A 785 -6.39 -3.08 -24.95
C PHE A 785 -5.98 -4.31 -25.76
N LEU A 786 -5.09 -5.17 -25.24
CA LEU A 786 -4.70 -6.39 -25.95
C LEU A 786 -5.88 -7.36 -26.11
N GLN A 787 -6.76 -7.45 -25.10
CA GLN A 787 -7.98 -8.25 -25.20
C GLN A 787 -8.92 -7.69 -26.27
N ARG A 788 -9.08 -6.36 -26.35
CA ARG A 788 -9.86 -5.72 -27.41
C ARG A 788 -9.27 -6.01 -28.80
N CYS A 789 -7.96 -5.97 -28.95
CA CYS A 789 -7.30 -6.32 -30.22
C CYS A 789 -7.52 -7.80 -30.61
N ALA A 790 -7.47 -8.73 -29.64
CA ALA A 790 -7.79 -10.15 -29.89
C ALA A 790 -9.24 -10.31 -30.39
N ASN A 791 -10.20 -9.64 -29.74
CA ASN A 791 -11.60 -9.67 -30.13
C ASN A 791 -11.82 -9.06 -31.53
N LEU A 792 -11.14 -7.95 -31.84
CA LEU A 792 -11.19 -7.32 -33.17
C LEU A 792 -10.64 -8.24 -34.26
N ALA A 793 -9.56 -8.96 -33.99
CA ALA A 793 -8.99 -9.93 -34.92
C ALA A 793 -9.95 -11.09 -35.19
N GLU A 794 -10.65 -11.56 -34.16
CA GLU A 794 -11.69 -12.58 -34.28
C GLU A 794 -12.89 -12.08 -35.12
N GLU A 795 -13.39 -10.87 -34.83
CA GLU A 795 -14.46 -10.20 -35.59
C GLU A 795 -14.11 -10.10 -37.09
N ARG A 796 -12.84 -9.81 -37.39
CA ARG A 796 -12.30 -9.69 -38.77
C ARG A 796 -11.82 -11.01 -39.37
N LYS A 797 -11.92 -12.13 -38.66
CA LYS A 797 -11.42 -13.45 -39.09
C LYS A 797 -9.92 -13.46 -39.44
N GLN A 798 -9.12 -12.68 -38.73
CA GLN A 798 -7.67 -12.57 -38.90
C GLN A 798 -6.95 -13.54 -37.95
N HIS A 799 -6.97 -14.84 -38.27
CA HIS A 799 -6.43 -15.91 -37.41
C HIS A 799 -4.99 -15.68 -36.93
N ALA A 800 -4.09 -15.24 -37.84
CA ALA A 800 -2.71 -14.92 -37.51
C ALA A 800 -2.59 -13.85 -36.40
N ILE A 801 -3.33 -12.76 -36.55
CA ILE A 801 -3.30 -11.63 -35.62
C ILE A 801 -3.98 -12.03 -34.30
N LYS A 802 -5.08 -12.79 -34.36
CA LYS A 802 -5.77 -13.31 -33.17
C LYS A 802 -4.83 -14.17 -32.34
N ILE A 803 -4.14 -15.15 -32.95
CA ILE A 803 -3.16 -16.01 -32.26
C ILE A 803 -2.05 -15.17 -31.62
N ASN A 804 -1.55 -14.14 -32.31
CA ASN A 804 -0.54 -13.24 -31.76
C ASN A 804 -1.03 -12.51 -30.50
N PHE A 805 -2.23 -11.92 -30.53
CA PHE A 805 -2.79 -11.25 -29.35
C PHE A 805 -3.16 -12.22 -28.23
N ASP A 806 -3.75 -13.38 -28.55
CA ASP A 806 -4.07 -14.40 -27.56
C ASP A 806 -2.80 -14.93 -26.86
N CYS A 807 -1.69 -15.05 -27.59
CA CYS A 807 -0.37 -15.34 -27.01
C CYS A 807 0.07 -14.27 -26.00
N LEU A 808 -0.13 -12.99 -26.30
CA LEU A 808 0.21 -11.89 -25.39
C LEU A 808 -0.71 -11.87 -24.16
N VAL A 809 -2.02 -12.06 -24.35
CA VAL A 809 -3.01 -12.15 -23.26
C VAL A 809 -2.73 -13.36 -22.36
N ALA A 810 -2.35 -14.51 -22.93
CA ALA A 810 -1.94 -15.67 -22.16
C ALA A 810 -0.68 -15.38 -21.31
N ASP A 811 0.31 -14.68 -21.89
CA ASP A 811 1.53 -14.29 -21.17
C ASP A 811 1.24 -13.39 -19.96
N GLN A 812 0.25 -12.49 -20.08
CA GLN A 812 -0.22 -11.64 -18.98
C GLN A 812 -0.89 -12.44 -17.87
N LYS A 813 -1.83 -13.32 -18.24
CA LYS A 813 -2.55 -14.18 -17.28
C LYS A 813 -1.58 -15.01 -16.45
N ARG A 814 -0.49 -15.49 -17.06
CA ARG A 814 0.60 -16.18 -16.35
C ARG A 814 1.22 -15.32 -15.26
N ASN A 815 1.50 -14.04 -15.52
CA ASN A 815 2.13 -13.17 -14.52
C ASN A 815 1.19 -12.94 -13.32
N LYS A 816 -0.13 -12.92 -13.54
CA LYS A 816 -1.15 -12.77 -12.48
C LYS A 816 -1.43 -14.06 -11.68
N SER A 817 -1.01 -15.23 -12.16
CA SER A 817 -1.28 -16.54 -11.52
C SER A 817 -0.16 -17.04 -10.61
N ILE A 818 0.88 -16.23 -10.33
CA ILE A 818 1.97 -16.62 -9.41
C ILE A 818 1.38 -16.93 -8.02
N GLY A 819 1.41 -18.21 -7.62
CA GLY A 819 0.86 -18.69 -6.34
C GLY A 819 -0.62 -19.09 -6.37
N LYS A 820 -1.30 -19.05 -7.53
CA LYS A 820 -2.69 -19.49 -7.75
C LYS A 820 -2.75 -20.65 -8.77
N SER A 821 -3.93 -21.21 -9.01
CA SER A 821 -4.11 -22.27 -10.03
C SER A 821 -3.80 -21.72 -11.44
N ASP A 822 -2.92 -22.42 -12.18
CA ASP A 822 -2.58 -22.07 -13.55
C ASP A 822 -3.64 -22.56 -14.57
N GLU A 823 -4.80 -23.08 -14.14
CA GLU A 823 -5.85 -23.66 -14.99
C GLU A 823 -6.31 -22.76 -16.14
N CYS A 824 -6.56 -21.46 -15.87
CA CYS A 824 -7.00 -20.52 -16.90
C CYS A 824 -5.92 -20.28 -17.96
N PHE A 825 -4.64 -20.24 -17.55
CA PHE A 825 -3.50 -20.11 -18.46
C PHE A 825 -3.34 -21.37 -19.32
N HIS A 826 -3.43 -22.56 -18.72
CA HIS A 826 -3.38 -23.82 -19.46
C HIS A 826 -4.51 -23.92 -20.49
N SER A 827 -5.75 -23.62 -20.07
CA SER A 827 -6.93 -23.65 -20.94
C SER A 827 -6.75 -22.72 -22.15
N LYS A 828 -6.26 -21.50 -21.94
CA LYS A 828 -6.02 -20.55 -23.04
C LYS A 828 -4.90 -21.01 -23.98
N MET A 829 -3.82 -21.59 -23.46
CA MET A 829 -2.74 -22.13 -24.30
C MET A 829 -3.17 -23.35 -25.13
N GLU A 830 -4.03 -24.22 -24.59
CA GLU A 830 -4.60 -25.34 -25.35
C GLU A 830 -5.62 -24.88 -26.41
N GLU A 831 -6.32 -23.75 -26.18
CA GLU A 831 -7.13 -23.08 -27.20
C GLU A 831 -6.24 -22.55 -28.34
N ILE A 832 -5.19 -21.79 -28.01
CA ILE A 832 -4.24 -21.24 -28.99
C ILE A 832 -3.60 -22.36 -29.82
N LYS A 833 -3.20 -23.46 -29.16
CA LYS A 833 -2.63 -24.63 -29.84
C LYS A 833 -3.62 -25.23 -30.83
N ARG A 834 -4.88 -25.45 -30.43
CA ARG A 834 -5.90 -25.99 -31.33
C ARG A 834 -6.14 -25.07 -32.53
N GLU A 835 -6.20 -23.76 -32.31
CA GLU A 835 -6.40 -22.80 -33.39
C GLU A 835 -5.19 -22.78 -34.35
N PHE A 836 -3.97 -22.79 -33.82
CA PHE A 836 -2.75 -22.86 -34.61
C PHE A 836 -2.63 -24.16 -35.41
N ASP A 837 -2.91 -25.31 -34.80
CA ASP A 837 -2.85 -26.63 -35.45
C ASP A 837 -3.92 -26.74 -36.56
N THR A 838 -5.12 -26.19 -36.33
CA THR A 838 -6.23 -26.20 -37.31
C THR A 838 -5.90 -25.37 -38.55
N HIS A 839 -5.23 -24.25 -38.38
CA HIS A 839 -4.90 -23.31 -39.46
C HIS A 839 -3.43 -23.36 -39.88
N TYR A 840 -2.67 -24.39 -39.46
CA TYR A 840 -1.23 -24.44 -39.65
C TYR A 840 -0.78 -24.30 -41.10
N GLU A 841 -1.49 -24.94 -42.04
CA GLU A 841 -1.15 -24.89 -43.47
C GLU A 841 -1.24 -23.48 -44.04
N ASP A 842 -2.15 -22.64 -43.52
CA ASP A 842 -2.31 -21.24 -43.93
C ASP A 842 -1.31 -20.32 -43.23
N LEU A 843 -0.92 -20.67 -41.99
CA LEU A 843 -0.09 -19.84 -41.11
C LEU A 843 1.42 -20.11 -41.24
N LYS A 844 1.83 -21.27 -41.77
CA LYS A 844 3.24 -21.71 -41.83
C LYS A 844 4.17 -20.78 -42.61
N GLU A 845 3.63 -20.00 -43.55
CA GLU A 845 4.39 -19.02 -44.34
C GLU A 845 4.72 -17.76 -43.53
N ASP A 846 3.90 -17.42 -42.52
CA ASP A 846 4.20 -16.35 -41.58
C ASP A 846 5.22 -16.82 -40.54
N LYS A 847 6.50 -16.70 -40.90
CA LYS A 847 7.63 -17.08 -40.04
C LYS A 847 7.66 -16.30 -38.73
N SER A 848 7.19 -15.05 -38.70
CA SER A 848 7.19 -14.20 -37.51
C SER A 848 6.16 -14.71 -36.49
N LEU A 849 4.94 -14.97 -36.97
CA LEU A 849 3.89 -15.60 -36.16
C LEU A 849 4.31 -16.98 -35.67
N CYS A 850 4.81 -17.85 -36.55
CA CYS A 850 5.27 -19.19 -36.18
C CYS A 850 6.38 -19.12 -35.13
N ALA A 851 7.33 -18.21 -35.29
CA ALA A 851 8.37 -17.99 -34.30
C ALA A 851 7.82 -17.53 -32.96
N HIS A 852 6.83 -16.62 -32.94
CA HIS A 852 6.18 -16.16 -31.73
C HIS A 852 5.39 -17.29 -31.04
N TYR A 853 4.61 -18.05 -31.80
CA TYR A 853 3.85 -19.20 -31.29
C TYR A 853 4.78 -20.23 -30.64
N TYR A 854 5.81 -20.71 -31.36
CA TYR A 854 6.74 -21.69 -30.79
C TYR A 854 7.47 -21.16 -29.56
N TYR A 855 7.76 -19.85 -29.52
CA TYR A 855 8.34 -19.20 -28.34
C TYR A 855 7.40 -19.29 -27.14
N GLN A 856 6.13 -18.91 -27.30
CA GLN A 856 5.16 -18.92 -26.20
C GLN A 856 4.76 -20.34 -25.79
N TYR A 857 4.61 -21.24 -26.75
CA TYR A 857 4.32 -22.64 -26.49
C TYR A 857 5.48 -23.33 -25.76
N GLY A 858 6.74 -23.03 -26.12
CA GLY A 858 7.92 -23.49 -25.37
C GLY A 858 7.93 -22.98 -23.92
N ARG A 859 7.60 -21.71 -23.69
CA ARG A 859 7.47 -21.16 -22.33
C ARG A 859 6.32 -21.79 -21.54
N TYR A 860 5.20 -22.07 -22.19
CA TYR A 860 4.07 -22.80 -21.61
C TYR A 860 4.50 -24.21 -21.17
N LEU A 861 5.16 -24.99 -22.04
CA LEU A 861 5.65 -26.34 -21.69
C LEU A 861 6.66 -26.31 -20.54
N SER A 862 7.56 -25.31 -20.52
CA SER A 862 8.49 -25.11 -19.41
C SER A 862 7.74 -24.93 -18.09
N ARG A 863 6.67 -24.11 -18.08
CA ARG A 863 5.86 -23.87 -16.87
C ARG A 863 5.05 -25.10 -16.48
N LYS A 864 4.40 -25.77 -17.44
CA LYS A 864 3.66 -27.02 -17.24
C LYS A 864 4.54 -28.11 -16.63
N SER A 865 5.84 -28.12 -16.95
CA SER A 865 6.77 -29.07 -16.34
C SER A 865 6.95 -28.92 -14.83
N GLU A 866 6.64 -27.75 -14.25
CA GLU A 866 6.83 -27.48 -12.82
C GLU A 866 5.84 -28.24 -11.93
N SER A 867 4.66 -28.58 -12.45
CA SER A 867 3.64 -29.38 -11.75
C SER A 867 3.85 -30.90 -11.90
N GLU A 868 4.74 -31.34 -12.78
CA GLU A 868 5.00 -32.75 -13.07
C GLU A 868 6.18 -33.31 -12.27
N LYS A 869 6.26 -34.64 -12.16
CA LYS A 869 7.33 -35.35 -11.44
C LYS A 869 8.19 -36.20 -12.40
N ASP A 870 9.42 -36.46 -11.96
CA ASP A 870 10.36 -37.44 -12.55
C ASP A 870 10.56 -37.30 -14.07
N GLU A 871 10.36 -38.39 -14.82
CA GLU A 871 10.66 -38.50 -16.26
C GLU A 871 9.77 -37.60 -17.13
N LYS A 872 8.48 -37.47 -16.77
CA LYS A 872 7.53 -36.58 -17.49
C LYS A 872 7.93 -35.12 -17.39
N ARG A 873 8.47 -34.70 -16.24
CA ARG A 873 8.99 -33.34 -16.04
C ARG A 873 10.16 -33.06 -16.99
N LEU A 874 11.10 -34.00 -17.11
CA LEU A 874 12.24 -33.86 -18.01
C LEU A 874 11.80 -33.84 -19.48
N ASP A 875 10.88 -34.73 -19.86
CA ASP A 875 10.32 -34.79 -21.22
C ASP A 875 9.69 -33.45 -21.63
N LEU A 876 8.83 -32.86 -20.78
CA LEU A 876 8.25 -31.53 -21.04
C LEU A 876 9.30 -30.42 -21.16
N GLN A 877 10.38 -30.48 -20.36
CA GLN A 877 11.47 -29.50 -20.45
C GLN A 877 12.26 -29.63 -21.76
N VAL A 878 12.48 -30.86 -22.23
CA VAL A 878 13.12 -31.14 -23.52
C VAL A 878 12.22 -30.67 -24.66
N GLN A 879 10.92 -30.98 -24.61
CA GLN A 879 9.96 -30.46 -25.59
C GLN A 879 9.92 -28.93 -25.59
N ALA A 880 9.93 -28.29 -24.41
CA ALA A 880 9.99 -26.84 -24.28
C ALA A 880 11.21 -26.25 -24.99
N ARG A 881 12.39 -26.84 -24.80
CA ARG A 881 13.62 -26.46 -25.51
C ARG A 881 13.45 -26.60 -27.01
N ASP A 882 12.95 -27.73 -27.50
CA ASP A 882 12.80 -27.97 -28.94
C ASP A 882 11.89 -26.95 -29.61
N GLN A 883 10.82 -26.52 -28.94
CA GLN A 883 9.96 -25.44 -29.44
C GLN A 883 10.70 -24.10 -29.45
N LEU A 884 11.46 -23.78 -28.41
CA LEU A 884 12.29 -22.57 -28.38
C LEU A 884 13.39 -22.58 -29.45
N GLU A 885 13.99 -23.73 -29.76
CA GLU A 885 15.00 -23.87 -30.82
C GLU A 885 14.36 -23.68 -32.22
N LYS A 886 13.15 -24.22 -32.45
CA LYS A 886 12.38 -23.93 -33.67
C LYS A 886 12.10 -22.44 -33.81
N SER A 887 11.71 -21.78 -32.72
CA SER A 887 11.50 -20.34 -32.68
C SER A 887 12.78 -19.57 -33.03
N LEU A 888 13.91 -19.90 -32.40
CA LEU A 888 15.19 -19.25 -32.66
C LEU A 888 15.62 -19.42 -34.12
N LYS A 889 15.46 -20.63 -34.68
CA LYS A 889 15.80 -20.92 -36.07
C LYS A 889 15.03 -20.02 -37.05
N LEU A 890 13.74 -19.80 -36.81
CA LEU A 890 12.94 -18.87 -37.61
C LEU A 890 13.39 -17.42 -37.41
N ARG A 891 13.63 -16.98 -36.16
CA ARG A 891 14.04 -15.60 -35.84
C ARG A 891 15.38 -15.21 -36.44
N ARG A 892 16.33 -16.15 -36.51
CA ARG A 892 17.62 -15.95 -37.20
C ARG A 892 17.47 -15.65 -38.71
N THR A 893 16.30 -15.92 -39.29
CA THR A 893 15.98 -15.53 -40.68
C THR A 893 15.27 -14.16 -40.78
N LEU A 894 15.00 -13.50 -39.65
CA LEU A 894 14.17 -12.30 -39.52
C LEU A 894 14.90 -11.14 -38.81
N THR A 895 16.24 -11.11 -38.83
CA THR A 895 17.08 -10.16 -38.06
C THR A 895 17.30 -8.80 -38.73
N ASP A 896 16.53 -8.45 -39.75
CA ASP A 896 16.75 -7.24 -40.56
C ASP A 896 16.40 -5.94 -39.83
N THR A 897 15.77 -6.04 -38.66
CA THR A 897 15.37 -4.89 -37.84
C THR A 897 15.91 -5.02 -36.42
N SER A 898 16.15 -3.89 -35.74
CA SER A 898 16.57 -3.89 -34.33
C SER A 898 15.63 -4.68 -33.43
N VAL A 899 14.33 -4.66 -33.73
CA VAL A 899 13.30 -5.39 -32.99
C VAL A 899 13.35 -6.90 -33.31
N GLY A 900 13.65 -7.30 -34.55
CA GLY A 900 13.92 -8.71 -34.89
C GLY A 900 15.17 -9.26 -34.18
N ILE A 901 16.21 -8.42 -34.02
CA ILE A 901 17.38 -8.76 -33.20
C ILE A 901 16.97 -8.88 -31.74
N ALA A 902 16.14 -7.97 -31.22
CA ALA A 902 15.66 -8.04 -29.83
C ALA A 902 14.85 -9.32 -29.60
N ASP A 903 14.03 -9.73 -30.58
CA ASP A 903 13.28 -10.97 -30.54
C ASP A 903 14.22 -12.19 -30.52
N THR A 904 15.31 -12.16 -31.29
CA THR A 904 16.36 -13.18 -31.26
C THR A 904 17.02 -13.26 -29.89
N VAL A 905 17.37 -12.12 -29.29
CA VAL A 905 17.95 -12.03 -27.94
C VAL A 905 16.99 -12.59 -26.89
N PHE A 906 15.69 -12.30 -26.95
CA PHE A 906 14.70 -12.91 -26.06
C PHE A 906 14.67 -14.44 -26.19
N SER A 907 14.71 -14.96 -27.41
CA SER A 907 14.73 -16.42 -27.63
C SER A 907 16.00 -17.08 -27.08
N LEU A 908 17.17 -16.48 -27.31
CA LEU A 908 18.44 -16.94 -26.73
C LEU A 908 18.41 -16.93 -25.21
N LEU A 909 17.89 -15.86 -24.60
CA LEU A 909 17.75 -15.74 -23.15
C LEU A 909 16.88 -16.86 -22.57
N HIS A 910 15.75 -17.17 -23.22
CA HIS A 910 14.87 -18.24 -22.79
C HIS A 910 15.42 -19.64 -23.06
N LEU A 911 16.19 -19.83 -24.13
CA LEU A 911 16.96 -21.06 -24.38
C LEU A 911 18.01 -21.30 -23.30
N GLY A 912 18.76 -20.27 -22.92
CA GLY A 912 19.69 -20.35 -21.79
C GLY A 912 18.98 -20.72 -20.49
N ASN A 913 17.79 -20.14 -20.24
CA ASN A 913 16.98 -20.46 -19.06
C ASN A 913 16.49 -21.92 -19.04
N ILE A 914 15.96 -22.45 -20.16
CA ILE A 914 15.50 -23.84 -20.19
C ILE A 914 16.67 -24.83 -20.07
N CYS A 915 17.82 -24.56 -20.68
CA CYS A 915 19.03 -25.39 -20.51
C CYS A 915 19.49 -25.41 -19.04
N LYS A 916 19.45 -24.26 -18.36
CA LYS A 916 19.74 -24.15 -16.92
C LYS A 916 18.73 -24.93 -16.04
N ILE A 917 17.47 -25.03 -16.46
CA ILE A 917 16.43 -25.82 -15.78
C ILE A 917 16.65 -27.32 -16.02
N ILE A 918 16.84 -27.75 -17.27
CA ILE A 918 17.12 -29.15 -17.64
C ILE A 918 18.33 -29.69 -16.88
N ASN A 919 19.42 -28.91 -16.82
CA ASN A 919 20.62 -29.27 -16.06
C ASN A 919 20.33 -29.60 -14.58
N ALA A 920 19.34 -28.93 -13.99
CA ALA A 920 18.96 -29.14 -12.59
C ALA A 920 18.15 -30.43 -12.38
N THR A 921 17.38 -30.83 -13.40
CA THR A 921 16.49 -32.01 -13.36
C THR A 921 17.22 -33.29 -13.75
N GLU A 922 18.12 -33.24 -14.73
CA GLU A 922 18.78 -34.44 -15.27
C GLU A 922 19.68 -35.13 -14.24
N ILE A 923 19.83 -36.45 -14.32
CA ILE A 923 20.53 -37.21 -13.30
C ILE A 923 22.05 -37.22 -13.53
N HIS A 924 22.64 -37.69 -14.65
CA HIS A 924 24.13 -37.67 -14.76
C HIS A 924 24.81 -37.55 -16.15
N LEU A 925 24.23 -37.91 -17.31
CA LEU A 925 25.04 -38.03 -18.54
C LEU A 925 25.31 -36.70 -19.29
N HIS A 926 24.33 -35.79 -19.41
CA HIS A 926 24.48 -34.60 -20.27
C HIS A 926 24.60 -33.26 -19.53
N LYS A 927 24.76 -33.27 -18.18
CA LYS A 927 24.86 -32.04 -17.37
C LYS A 927 25.86 -31.00 -17.88
N PRO A 928 27.13 -31.36 -18.20
CA PRO A 928 28.11 -30.38 -18.68
C PRO A 928 27.69 -29.72 -20.00
N ILE A 929 27.03 -30.49 -20.89
CA ILE A 929 26.56 -30.01 -22.20
C ILE A 929 25.51 -28.91 -22.02
N TRP A 930 24.57 -29.08 -21.09
CA TRP A 930 23.54 -28.07 -20.83
C TRP A 930 24.09 -26.79 -20.22
N LEU A 931 25.14 -26.88 -19.40
CA LEU A 931 25.80 -25.69 -18.85
C LEU A 931 26.52 -24.91 -19.93
N SER A 932 27.29 -25.61 -20.77
CA SER A 932 27.96 -24.99 -21.93
C SER A 932 26.94 -24.30 -22.82
N ARG A 933 25.89 -25.01 -23.26
CA ARG A 933 24.85 -24.43 -24.11
C ARG A 933 24.15 -23.24 -23.45
N ALA A 934 23.84 -23.31 -22.15
CA ALA A 934 23.22 -22.20 -21.46
C ALA A 934 24.13 -20.96 -21.45
N GLN A 935 25.43 -21.15 -21.19
CA GLN A 935 26.42 -20.09 -21.24
C GLN A 935 26.55 -19.51 -22.65
N ASP A 936 26.71 -20.37 -23.66
CA ASP A 936 26.82 -19.96 -25.07
C ASP A 936 25.63 -19.09 -25.49
N TYR A 937 24.41 -19.50 -25.17
CA TYR A 937 23.21 -18.72 -25.46
C TYR A 937 23.16 -17.36 -24.75
N TYR A 938 23.57 -17.29 -23.48
CA TYR A 938 23.63 -16.02 -22.75
C TYR A 938 24.72 -15.09 -23.28
N GLU A 939 25.89 -15.63 -23.62
CA GLU A 939 27.00 -14.86 -24.18
C GLU A 939 26.65 -14.32 -25.58
N GLU A 940 26.01 -15.13 -26.43
CA GLU A 940 25.47 -14.68 -27.73
C GLU A 940 24.42 -13.58 -27.53
N ALA A 941 23.50 -13.75 -26.57
CA ALA A 941 22.49 -12.73 -26.25
C ALA A 941 23.11 -11.42 -25.76
N ILE A 942 24.14 -11.47 -24.91
CA ILE A 942 24.86 -10.28 -24.41
C ILE A 942 25.60 -9.60 -25.55
N GLN A 943 26.28 -10.36 -26.41
CA GLN A 943 27.01 -9.81 -27.55
C GLN A 943 26.08 -9.04 -28.47
N LEU A 944 24.99 -9.68 -28.92
CA LEU A 944 23.98 -9.06 -29.79
C LEU A 944 23.34 -7.83 -29.13
N SER A 945 22.90 -7.94 -27.87
CA SER A 945 22.22 -6.84 -27.19
C SER A 945 23.16 -5.64 -26.93
N LYS A 946 24.41 -5.89 -26.55
CA LYS A 946 25.40 -4.83 -26.35
C LYS A 946 25.78 -4.13 -27.65
N GLU A 947 25.94 -4.89 -28.73
CA GLU A 947 26.31 -4.35 -30.04
C GLU A 947 25.21 -3.44 -30.62
N HIS A 948 23.96 -3.90 -30.56
CA HIS A 948 22.84 -3.23 -31.21
C HIS A 948 22.06 -2.27 -30.31
N PHE A 949 21.96 -2.53 -29.01
CA PHE A 949 21.13 -1.74 -28.08
C PHE A 949 21.93 -0.94 -27.07
N GLY A 950 23.18 -1.32 -26.76
CA GLY A 950 23.99 -0.62 -25.76
C GLY A 950 23.37 -0.71 -24.35
N GLU A 951 23.20 0.44 -23.69
CA GLU A 951 22.47 0.54 -22.43
C GLU A 951 20.96 0.36 -22.65
N HIS A 952 20.47 -0.83 -22.32
CA HIS A 952 19.08 -1.21 -22.52
C HIS A 952 18.63 -2.21 -21.45
N GLU A 953 17.34 -2.18 -21.08
CA GLU A 953 16.79 -3.10 -20.08
C GLU A 953 17.06 -4.58 -20.41
N LEU A 954 16.82 -4.96 -21.67
CA LEU A 954 17.13 -6.29 -22.22
C LEU A 954 18.60 -6.68 -22.06
N THR A 955 19.56 -5.77 -22.29
CA THR A 955 20.99 -6.03 -22.11
C THR A 955 21.29 -6.33 -20.64
N SER A 956 20.74 -5.53 -19.72
CA SER A 956 20.84 -5.78 -18.27
C SER A 956 20.25 -7.14 -17.86
N ALA A 957 19.09 -7.51 -18.42
CA ALA A 957 18.45 -8.81 -18.17
C ALA A 957 19.31 -10.00 -18.63
N CYS A 958 20.08 -9.84 -19.72
CA CYS A 958 21.02 -10.85 -20.20
C CYS A 958 22.19 -11.03 -19.22
N TYR A 959 22.84 -9.94 -18.80
CA TYR A 959 23.89 -9.99 -17.78
C TYR A 959 23.41 -10.60 -16.45
N LYS A 960 22.21 -10.23 -15.99
CA LYS A 960 21.62 -10.82 -14.79
C LYS A 960 21.43 -12.33 -14.95
N SER A 961 20.96 -12.79 -16.12
CA SER A 961 20.71 -14.22 -16.37
C SER A 961 22.01 -15.03 -16.45
N LEU A 962 23.07 -14.46 -17.02
CA LEU A 962 24.41 -15.03 -16.99
C LEU A 962 24.96 -15.10 -15.55
N GLY A 963 24.77 -14.03 -14.76
CA GLY A 963 25.13 -14.01 -13.34
C GLY A 963 24.42 -15.12 -12.55
N ASP A 964 23.14 -15.36 -12.81
CA ASP A 964 22.38 -16.45 -12.19
C ASP A 964 22.94 -17.84 -12.54
N LEU A 965 23.41 -18.04 -13.78
CA LEU A 965 24.05 -19.28 -14.21
C LEU A 965 25.36 -19.51 -13.44
N PHE A 966 26.20 -18.48 -13.38
CA PHE A 966 27.47 -18.52 -12.65
C PHE A 966 27.28 -18.77 -11.15
N LEU A 967 26.32 -18.10 -10.53
CA LEU A 967 26.04 -18.25 -9.09
C LEU A 967 25.47 -19.61 -8.74
N SER A 968 24.49 -20.10 -9.51
CA SER A 968 23.65 -21.25 -9.11
C SER A 968 24.07 -22.60 -9.68
N ARG A 969 24.77 -22.64 -10.83
CA ARG A 969 25.10 -23.89 -11.53
C ARG A 969 26.59 -24.08 -11.74
N ILE A 970 27.27 -23.12 -12.37
CA ILE A 970 28.72 -23.21 -12.65
C ILE A 970 29.52 -23.06 -11.34
N LYS A 971 28.96 -22.34 -10.36
CA LYS A 971 29.58 -22.05 -9.05
C LYS A 971 30.86 -21.21 -9.19
N ASP A 972 30.84 -20.23 -10.09
CA ASP A 972 31.87 -19.19 -10.20
C ASP A 972 31.32 -17.85 -9.65
N PRO A 973 31.49 -17.58 -8.34
CA PRO A 973 30.95 -16.38 -7.73
C PRO A 973 31.66 -15.09 -8.17
N LYS A 974 32.88 -15.16 -8.72
CA LYS A 974 33.60 -13.97 -9.23
C LYS A 974 32.99 -13.50 -10.53
N MET A 975 32.73 -14.43 -11.46
CA MET A 975 32.04 -14.10 -12.70
C MET A 975 30.60 -13.66 -12.44
N ALA A 976 29.91 -14.30 -11.47
CA ALA A 976 28.57 -13.87 -11.06
C ALA A 976 28.54 -12.43 -10.55
N GLU A 977 29.45 -12.05 -9.64
CA GLU A 977 29.59 -10.68 -9.13
C GLU A 977 29.81 -9.68 -10.27
N LYS A 978 30.77 -9.94 -11.16
CA LYS A 978 31.02 -9.08 -12.33
C LYS A 978 29.77 -8.88 -13.19
N SER A 979 29.05 -9.94 -13.52
CA SER A 979 27.83 -9.86 -14.34
C SER A 979 26.72 -9.07 -13.63
N TYR A 980 26.51 -9.29 -12.33
CA TYR A 980 25.50 -8.55 -11.57
C TYR A 980 25.84 -7.08 -11.37
N THR A 981 27.12 -6.73 -11.19
CA THR A 981 27.58 -5.34 -11.08
C THR A 981 27.30 -4.56 -12.37
N ILE A 982 27.61 -5.14 -13.53
CA ILE A 982 27.26 -4.53 -14.85
C ILE A 982 25.74 -4.36 -14.99
N ALA A 983 24.97 -5.38 -14.62
CA ALA A 983 23.51 -5.30 -14.69
C ALA A 983 22.92 -4.23 -13.75
N LYS A 984 23.53 -4.03 -12.56
CA LYS A 984 23.14 -3.05 -11.55
C LYS A 984 23.35 -1.63 -12.09
N GLU A 985 24.58 -1.32 -12.49
CA GLU A 985 24.96 0.00 -13.02
C GLU A 985 24.07 0.41 -14.20
N MET A 986 23.82 -0.52 -15.13
CA MET A 986 22.96 -0.25 -16.28
C MET A 986 21.51 0.05 -15.88
N ARG A 987 20.96 -0.62 -14.86
CA ARG A 987 19.60 -0.31 -14.39
C ARG A 987 19.52 1.05 -13.69
N GLU A 988 20.54 1.39 -12.91
CA GLU A 988 20.64 2.70 -12.26
C GLU A 988 20.73 3.82 -13.31
N ASN A 989 21.58 3.66 -14.34
CA ASN A 989 21.71 4.63 -15.44
C ASN A 989 20.40 4.84 -16.22
N LEU A 990 19.62 3.78 -16.39
CA LEU A 990 18.33 3.80 -17.08
C LEU A 990 17.17 4.32 -16.20
N GLY A 991 17.37 4.55 -14.90
CA GLY A 991 16.30 4.91 -13.96
C GLY A 991 15.31 3.77 -13.70
N LEU A 992 15.79 2.53 -13.67
CA LEU A 992 15.03 1.28 -13.46
C LEU A 992 15.38 0.59 -12.13
N ASP A 993 15.92 1.35 -11.19
CA ASP A 993 16.38 0.93 -9.86
C ASP A 993 15.25 0.87 -8.82
N ALA A 994 14.19 1.64 -9.00
CA ALA A 994 12.96 1.57 -8.21
C ALA A 994 12.04 0.40 -8.63
N SER A 995 12.52 -0.85 -8.60
CA SER A 995 11.68 -2.02 -8.88
C SER A 995 12.10 -3.31 -8.15
N GLU A 996 11.15 -4.24 -7.97
CA GLU A 996 11.41 -5.52 -7.29
C GLU A 996 12.48 -6.35 -8.02
N ARG A 997 12.54 -6.23 -9.36
CA ARG A 997 13.59 -6.88 -10.17
C ARG A 997 14.98 -6.37 -9.81
N HIS A 998 15.13 -5.07 -9.55
CA HIS A 998 16.40 -4.50 -9.13
C HIS A 998 16.79 -4.99 -7.73
N VAL A 999 15.83 -5.07 -6.80
CA VAL A 999 16.05 -5.66 -5.46
C VAL A 999 16.56 -7.09 -5.54
N ARG A 1000 15.93 -7.94 -6.37
CA ARG A 1000 16.36 -9.34 -6.59
C ARG A 1000 17.78 -9.42 -7.17
N LEU A 1001 18.13 -8.49 -8.06
CA LEU A 1001 19.48 -8.37 -8.61
C LEU A 1001 20.50 -8.02 -7.50
N LEU A 1002 20.23 -7.00 -6.68
CA LEU A 1002 21.10 -6.63 -5.56
C LEU A 1002 21.24 -7.77 -4.54
N ASN A 1003 20.17 -8.51 -4.26
CA ASN A 1003 20.23 -9.68 -3.38
C ASN A 1003 21.19 -10.74 -3.92
N ASN A 1004 21.15 -11.03 -5.23
CA ASN A 1004 22.04 -12.01 -5.84
C ASN A 1004 23.49 -11.51 -5.90
N LEU A 1005 23.71 -10.21 -6.13
CA LEU A 1005 25.03 -9.56 -6.01
C LEU A 1005 25.58 -9.66 -4.59
N GLY A 1006 24.75 -9.43 -3.56
CA GLY A 1006 25.13 -9.65 -2.17
C GLY A 1006 25.56 -11.09 -1.90
N LYS A 1007 24.81 -12.07 -2.41
CA LYS A 1007 25.17 -13.50 -2.29
C LYS A 1007 26.50 -13.83 -2.96
N SER A 1008 26.77 -13.31 -4.16
CA SER A 1008 28.06 -13.55 -4.84
C SER A 1008 29.23 -12.90 -4.09
N LEU A 1009 29.07 -11.67 -3.60
CA LEU A 1009 30.05 -10.96 -2.76
C LEU A 1009 30.41 -11.75 -1.49
N MET A 1010 29.43 -12.36 -0.82
CA MET A 1010 29.68 -13.22 0.34
C MET A 1010 30.51 -14.47 -0.02
N MET A 1011 30.25 -15.07 -1.19
CA MET A 1011 30.94 -16.26 -1.67
C MET A 1011 32.41 -15.97 -2.05
N ILE A 1012 32.71 -14.78 -2.58
CA ILE A 1012 34.10 -14.33 -2.82
C ILE A 1012 34.79 -13.74 -1.57
N ASN A 1013 34.17 -13.89 -0.40
CA ASN A 1013 34.70 -13.44 0.89
C ASN A 1013 34.85 -11.91 1.04
N ARG A 1014 33.90 -11.15 0.48
CA ARG A 1014 33.76 -9.69 0.68
C ARG A 1014 32.46 -9.35 1.43
N PRO A 1015 32.29 -9.79 2.68
CA PRO A 1015 31.01 -9.70 3.36
C PRO A 1015 30.62 -8.26 3.75
N ASN A 1016 31.56 -7.34 3.98
CA ASN A 1016 31.22 -5.93 4.26
C ASN A 1016 30.55 -5.24 3.06
N GLN A 1017 31.09 -5.44 1.86
CA GLN A 1017 30.45 -4.95 0.61
C GLN A 1017 29.11 -5.64 0.38
N ALA A 1018 29.00 -6.94 0.71
CA ALA A 1018 27.72 -7.63 0.63
C ALA A 1018 26.67 -7.03 1.57
N ILE A 1019 27.05 -6.67 2.81
CA ILE A 1019 26.15 -6.03 3.77
C ILE A 1019 25.64 -4.70 3.22
N GLU A 1020 26.50 -3.86 2.65
CA GLU A 1020 26.11 -2.57 2.06
C GLU A 1020 25.09 -2.75 0.93
N VAL A 1021 25.38 -3.64 -0.03
CA VAL A 1021 24.47 -3.94 -1.16
C VAL A 1021 23.16 -4.54 -0.67
N LEU A 1022 23.20 -5.45 0.30
CA LEU A 1022 22.01 -6.10 0.85
C LEU A 1022 21.18 -5.17 1.74
N GLN A 1023 21.79 -4.21 2.42
CA GLN A 1023 21.09 -3.17 3.15
C GLN A 1023 20.37 -2.23 2.19
N ASN A 1024 21.02 -1.84 1.09
CA ASN A 1024 20.36 -1.09 0.03
C ASN A 1024 19.17 -1.90 -0.56
N ALA A 1025 19.38 -3.19 -0.86
CA ALA A 1025 18.31 -4.07 -1.31
C ALA A 1025 17.18 -4.19 -0.28
N ARG A 1026 17.50 -4.28 1.01
CA ARG A 1026 16.52 -4.35 2.11
C ARG A 1026 15.73 -3.08 2.18
N ASP A 1027 16.40 -1.94 2.13
CA ASP A 1027 15.76 -0.65 2.12
C ASP A 1027 14.81 -0.63 0.93
N MET A 1028 15.29 -0.78 -0.30
CA MET A 1028 14.43 -0.90 -1.50
C MET A 1028 13.29 -1.94 -1.39
N ALA A 1029 13.47 -3.07 -0.72
CA ALA A 1029 12.46 -4.13 -0.56
C ALA A 1029 11.38 -3.77 0.48
N GLU A 1030 11.80 -3.28 1.65
CA GLU A 1030 10.90 -2.68 2.64
C GLU A 1030 10.15 -1.52 2.06
N LYS A 1031 10.85 -0.89 1.14
CA LYS A 1031 10.37 0.22 0.44
C LYS A 1031 9.18 -0.26 -0.47
N LEU A 1032 9.37 -1.18 -1.40
CA LEU A 1032 8.39 -1.56 -2.44
C LEU A 1032 7.10 -2.32 -2.04
N ALA A 1033 6.77 -2.56 -0.77
CA ALA A 1033 5.63 -3.42 -0.38
C ALA A 1033 4.54 -2.72 0.45
N ASP A 1034 3.28 -2.85 0.02
CA ASP A 1034 2.07 -2.27 0.62
C ASP A 1034 1.54 -2.94 1.90
N SER A 1035 1.97 -4.15 2.25
CA SER A 1035 1.49 -4.85 3.44
C SER A 1035 2.62 -5.48 4.26
N ASP A 1036 2.35 -5.74 5.55
CA ASP A 1036 3.17 -6.62 6.40
C ASP A 1036 3.08 -8.09 5.93
N ASP A 1037 2.41 -8.39 4.81
CA ASP A 1037 2.50 -9.72 4.22
C ASP A 1037 3.92 -9.97 3.69
N PRO A 1038 4.44 -11.16 3.96
CA PRO A 1038 5.75 -11.56 3.47
C PRO A 1038 5.81 -11.61 1.95
N ASN A 1039 6.42 -10.60 1.35
CA ASN A 1039 6.85 -10.72 -0.03
C ASN A 1039 8.10 -11.64 -0.09
N GLU A 1040 8.08 -12.63 -0.98
CA GLU A 1040 9.17 -13.59 -1.24
C GLU A 1040 10.54 -12.89 -1.37
N THR A 1041 10.53 -11.69 -1.95
CA THR A 1041 11.73 -10.87 -2.14
C THR A 1041 12.28 -10.30 -0.82
N LYS A 1042 11.44 -9.86 0.13
CA LYS A 1042 11.88 -9.45 1.48
C LYS A 1042 12.52 -10.63 2.21
N ALA A 1043 11.85 -11.78 2.24
CA ALA A 1043 12.35 -12.98 2.91
C ALA A 1043 13.74 -13.38 2.42
N LYS A 1044 13.98 -13.32 1.10
CA LYS A 1044 15.28 -13.61 0.50
C LYS A 1044 16.37 -12.60 0.89
N VAL A 1045 16.05 -11.30 0.88
CA VAL A 1045 17.00 -10.23 1.25
C VAL A 1045 17.42 -10.34 2.73
N TYR A 1046 16.43 -10.47 3.63
CA TYR A 1046 16.69 -10.63 5.06
C TYR A 1046 17.51 -11.89 5.34
N THR A 1047 17.19 -13.01 4.69
CA THR A 1047 17.98 -14.25 4.81
C THR A 1047 19.43 -14.05 4.36
N SER A 1048 19.66 -13.33 3.26
CA SER A 1048 21.03 -13.01 2.81
C SER A 1048 21.77 -12.12 3.81
N LEU A 1049 21.11 -11.13 4.41
CA LEU A 1049 21.70 -10.27 5.44
C LEU A 1049 22.15 -11.07 6.67
N VAL A 1050 21.34 -12.04 7.13
CA VAL A 1050 21.72 -12.93 8.23
C VAL A 1050 23.06 -13.60 7.96
N PHE A 1051 23.20 -14.21 6.78
CA PHE A 1051 24.42 -14.91 6.41
C PHE A 1051 25.61 -13.97 6.19
N ALA A 1052 25.37 -12.74 5.72
CA ALA A 1052 26.43 -11.73 5.57
C ALA A 1052 26.96 -11.29 6.95
N HIS A 1053 26.07 -11.02 7.91
CA HIS A 1053 26.42 -10.65 9.28
C HIS A 1053 27.07 -11.80 10.06
N GLU A 1054 26.63 -13.04 9.87
CA GLU A 1054 27.29 -14.23 10.43
C GLU A 1054 28.74 -14.36 9.92
N LYS A 1055 28.98 -14.08 8.63
CA LYS A 1055 30.32 -14.12 8.02
C LYS A 1055 31.31 -13.12 8.62
N VAL A 1056 30.83 -11.95 9.06
CA VAL A 1056 31.65 -10.94 9.76
C VAL A 1056 31.65 -11.12 11.28
N ARG A 1057 31.06 -12.20 11.80
CA ARG A 1057 30.91 -12.49 13.24
C ARG A 1057 30.12 -11.42 14.01
N ASN A 1058 29.26 -10.68 13.31
CA ASN A 1058 28.30 -9.77 13.93
C ASN A 1058 27.01 -10.54 14.24
N TYR A 1059 27.06 -11.34 15.31
CA TYR A 1059 25.98 -12.26 15.65
C TYR A 1059 24.72 -11.55 16.15
N SER A 1060 24.83 -10.35 16.73
CA SER A 1060 23.68 -9.55 17.18
C SER A 1060 22.79 -9.14 16.02
N ASP A 1061 23.37 -8.60 14.96
CA ASP A 1061 22.61 -8.21 13.77
C ASP A 1061 22.12 -9.44 13.01
N ALA A 1062 22.94 -10.49 12.91
CA ALA A 1062 22.52 -11.76 12.31
C ALA A 1062 21.29 -12.35 13.01
N LEU A 1063 21.22 -12.25 14.34
CA LEU A 1063 20.05 -12.68 15.13
C LEU A 1063 18.83 -11.81 14.88
N ASN A 1064 18.99 -10.49 14.86
CA ASN A 1064 17.89 -9.55 14.60
C ASN A 1064 17.28 -9.79 13.21
N TYR A 1065 18.13 -9.93 12.18
CA TYR A 1065 17.65 -10.24 10.83
C TYR A 1065 17.06 -11.65 10.73
N ALA A 1066 17.55 -12.62 11.50
CA ALA A 1066 17.01 -13.99 11.50
C ALA A 1066 15.60 -14.05 12.12
N ARG A 1067 15.35 -13.28 13.19
CA ARG A 1067 14.01 -13.11 13.77
C ARG A 1067 13.04 -12.52 12.73
N LYS A 1068 13.41 -11.37 12.16
CA LYS A 1068 12.62 -10.72 11.11
C LYS A 1068 12.39 -11.59 9.88
N ALA A 1069 13.41 -12.34 9.44
CA ALA A 1069 13.24 -13.27 8.33
C ALA A 1069 12.17 -14.32 8.64
N LEU A 1070 12.17 -14.91 9.85
CA LEU A 1070 11.22 -15.96 10.21
C LEU A 1070 9.81 -15.46 10.55
N GLU A 1071 9.62 -14.16 10.77
CA GLU A 1071 8.29 -13.53 10.90
C GLU A 1071 7.53 -13.57 9.56
N PHE A 1072 8.24 -13.68 8.44
CA PHE A 1072 7.62 -13.77 7.13
C PHE A 1072 6.85 -15.10 6.96
N SER A 1073 5.52 -15.02 6.91
CA SER A 1073 4.62 -16.15 6.61
C SER A 1073 5.08 -16.92 5.34
N GLN A 1074 5.00 -18.25 5.38
CA GLN A 1074 5.44 -19.13 4.30
C GLN A 1074 6.92 -19.00 3.88
N ILE A 1075 7.82 -18.42 4.70
CA ILE A 1075 9.25 -18.32 4.37
C ILE A 1075 9.87 -19.68 3.98
N GLU A 1076 9.40 -20.79 4.57
CA GLU A 1076 9.84 -22.13 4.21
C GLU A 1076 9.62 -22.50 2.73
N LYS A 1077 8.66 -21.84 2.06
CA LYS A 1077 8.41 -21.97 0.62
C LYS A 1077 9.24 -20.96 -0.20
N CYS A 1078 9.66 -19.84 0.41
CA CYS A 1078 10.37 -18.74 -0.26
C CYS A 1078 11.91 -18.93 -0.33
N ILE A 1079 12.49 -19.65 0.63
CA ILE A 1079 13.95 -19.88 0.71
C ILE A 1079 14.27 -21.38 0.67
N LYS A 1080 15.53 -21.74 0.42
CA LYS A 1080 15.91 -23.15 0.36
C LYS A 1080 15.81 -23.79 1.74
N LYS A 1081 15.42 -25.08 1.79
CA LYS A 1081 15.29 -25.85 3.04
C LYS A 1081 16.51 -25.74 3.97
N TYR A 1082 17.73 -25.76 3.42
CA TYR A 1082 18.94 -25.60 4.24
C TYR A 1082 19.12 -24.17 4.76
N GLU A 1083 18.70 -23.15 4.00
CA GLU A 1083 18.77 -21.74 4.44
C GLU A 1083 17.83 -21.56 5.63
N TYR A 1084 16.61 -22.09 5.53
CA TYR A 1084 15.62 -22.09 6.61
C TYR A 1084 16.12 -22.83 7.86
N GLN A 1085 16.67 -24.05 7.71
CA GLN A 1085 17.29 -24.79 8.82
C GLN A 1085 18.46 -24.02 9.46
N LYS A 1086 19.23 -23.29 8.66
CA LYS A 1086 20.35 -22.48 9.15
C LYS A 1086 19.87 -21.24 9.92
N LEU A 1087 18.81 -20.56 9.47
CA LEU A 1087 18.17 -19.49 10.23
C LEU A 1087 17.72 -19.98 11.62
N GLN A 1088 17.06 -21.14 11.67
CA GLN A 1088 16.66 -21.78 12.93
C GLN A 1088 17.87 -22.10 13.82
N LYS A 1089 18.99 -22.55 13.24
CA LYS A 1089 20.22 -22.84 13.99
C LYS A 1089 20.87 -21.58 14.58
N ILE A 1090 20.90 -20.47 13.84
CA ILE A 1090 21.45 -19.19 14.32
C ILE A 1090 20.68 -18.70 15.53
N LEU A 1091 19.35 -18.83 15.54
CA LEU A 1091 18.51 -18.55 16.71
C LEU A 1091 18.86 -19.43 17.92
N LEU A 1092 19.19 -20.70 17.69
CA LEU A 1092 19.58 -21.64 18.76
C LEU A 1092 20.96 -21.32 19.36
N MET A 1093 21.90 -20.78 18.58
CA MET A 1093 23.25 -20.40 19.04
C MET A 1093 23.28 -19.14 19.92
N SER A 1094 22.15 -18.44 20.09
CA SER A 1094 22.02 -17.26 20.96
C SER A 1094 21.63 -17.57 22.41
N LYS A 1095 21.43 -18.84 22.75
CA LYS A 1095 21.38 -19.25 24.15
C LYS A 1095 22.81 -19.24 24.69
N PRO A 1096 23.13 -18.48 25.74
CA PRO A 1096 24.50 -18.40 26.24
C PRO A 1096 25.04 -19.78 26.58
N ASP A 1097 26.24 -20.09 26.09
CA ASP A 1097 27.08 -21.15 26.62
C ASP A 1097 27.40 -20.80 28.08
N GLU A 1098 26.85 -21.55 29.04
CA GLU A 1098 27.34 -21.65 30.43
C GLU A 1098 28.69 -22.39 30.48
N ARG A 1099 29.64 -22.02 29.61
CA ARG A 1099 30.98 -22.60 29.54
C ARG A 1099 32.01 -21.50 29.38
N THR A 1100 32.21 -20.73 30.43
CA THR A 1100 33.48 -20.05 30.75
C THR A 1100 33.44 -19.60 32.22
N ASP A 1101 33.47 -20.58 33.11
CA ASP A 1101 34.05 -20.46 34.46
C ASP A 1101 34.49 -21.86 34.90
N ARG A 1102 35.65 -22.28 34.40
CA ARG A 1102 36.55 -23.30 34.98
C ARG A 1102 37.96 -23.07 34.47
#